data_AF-A0A5M4DCB6-F1
#
_entry.id   AF-A0A5M4DCB6-F1
#
_cell.length_a   1.000
_cell.length_b   1.000
_cell.length_c   1.000
_cell.angle_alpha   90.00
_cell.angle_beta   90.00
_cell.angle_gamma   90.00
#
_symmetry.space_group_name_H-M   'P 1'
#
loop_
_entity.id
_entity.type
_entity.pdbx_description
1 polymer ?
#
loop_
_entity_poly.entity_id
_entity_poly.type
_entity_poly.pdbx_seq_one_letter_code
_entity_poly.pdbx_strand_id
1 'polypeptide(L)'
;MAGEGGVRKWWPTHMGANLWNGNLHLELGSATCVTCGGAPSAYPDPQNTKLNGPVLVFNSMGTPDTDLGPKWMLPFHASINESPEGFFNVTDADGTLRVYELQGGVYENDIEEAVLTSDATYFYLTRFSGDVWRFVKSTGKLDKISARTGHEISLTRDGNGRITSITDGFGRETKLYYITFSSMTRLNEIREPSPGDVGFQSTFLQYDSNGRLTQVTNPMGETTRFEHDGSGRISKALDSHGDATTYTYDGSNRVTNIEDPAGNDTVIAYTTGTLHTVTDRLGNDTEYTFDANGRIVKVKDPLNNETEFAWDSTTWEQTSVLGPKIPVSGTPWSRHKTIFTYNSGADKHELQKREVKTITNTDSTGTLLKSEEWTYNAQHDVLTYKNPLAKTWTYTYKLDGGNNSVGLVLTVVNPLSQTVATNTYDTSGNKYRLLTATNGVSKTWTYAYSQNTANSYGVPDKITNPSGAITNLKVDVRGRTYESAGPSGNAEKFEFDALDRVIRQTHPDGTTREWAFCGPHLAAEMDENGRRTCYEYDIMGRLAKVTDGSGETSYGYNAEGWQTTMTNPRGKTNATTYDDIGRVTRIDYPGVWTETFTYYEPGMLKSKANSDGTTTTIVTYEYDDLYNLKKKDFPSGTDPEFETDANGRATKMKDTLGEKRLYYDDADRLTKVEQGPVDFTVGTDQNYVLEYTWNAASQRTQVKLTVRTQSTRQWDSTFHDDGELNLLTNPDGDETKHEYLTDARLKKITLLFQSESNKSTREYFYQDTNDSHAYLSGKNRLLRRTLDKKQAGTTICSFEYELDAAGNRLSMKDKDGKYWAYAYDPTRQLVAETKWSAKTPGTREYQNAYLYDPNGNRLAAFGDGVKTAYTYGDNDEMTAAGSDAFTYDQFGNTKTKVSGGSTTTYNWDHESHLTGIDYPNTSNDDSHEYDANGLRMRSKLDGAAEWTHFVHDELTGELLAEYTLVSGTFTIKSVNTYGIGLISTNREGTRRYFHFDGLGSTWALTDASENVTDEYSYKAFGVLDAESSTNGPSLNPFRYVGQWGYYDDGARGSAENHILQAANYYSPRFGVFLSKALGGHVPITSVASVQPSIRVPKCVMTWAKGCKPAEKHGNLCDALSGDISVNTCYQCKPTNCIPSYMPPNSIITIAFVDPFGSPLTCYMKCSKIFTKVCDCDSPSPIGGPEYVYD
;
A
#
# COMPACT_ATOMS: atom_id res chain seq x y z
N MET A 1 -14.29 0.52 -15.76
CA MET A 1 -14.96 0.93 -14.51
C MET A 1 -13.93 1.65 -13.65
N ALA A 2 -13.72 2.92 -13.95
CA ALA A 2 -12.91 3.89 -13.22
C ALA A 2 -13.40 5.23 -13.79
N GLY A 3 -14.34 5.86 -13.11
CA GLY A 3 -15.15 6.95 -13.68
C GLY A 3 -16.33 7.34 -12.81
N GLU A 4 -16.76 6.48 -11.88
CA GLU A 4 -17.71 6.82 -10.81
C GLU A 4 -17.06 7.62 -9.65
N GLY A 5 -15.85 8.13 -9.84
CA GLY A 5 -15.07 8.84 -8.81
C GLY A 5 -15.52 10.29 -8.52
N GLY A 6 -16.59 10.78 -9.14
CA GLY A 6 -16.91 12.21 -9.16
C GLY A 6 -17.78 12.77 -8.03
N VAL A 7 -18.38 11.95 -7.15
CA VAL A 7 -19.38 12.45 -6.17
C VAL A 7 -19.17 11.94 -4.75
N ARG A 8 -17.92 11.71 -4.34
CA ARG A 8 -17.59 11.34 -2.95
C ARG A 8 -16.37 12.09 -2.46
N LYS A 9 -16.57 13.38 -2.18
CA LYS A 9 -15.59 14.18 -1.45
C LYS A 9 -15.64 13.78 0.03
N TRP A 10 -14.50 13.37 0.57
CA TRP A 10 -14.33 12.95 1.96
C TRP A 10 -14.42 14.18 2.88
N TRP A 11 -15.30 14.14 3.87
CA TRP A 11 -15.44 15.18 4.88
C TRP A 11 -14.71 14.74 6.15
N PRO A 12 -14.05 15.65 6.91
CA PRO A 12 -13.24 15.29 8.07
C PRO A 12 -14.02 14.73 9.27
N THR A 13 -15.34 14.74 9.20
CA THR A 13 -16.24 14.07 10.13
C THR A 13 -17.22 13.24 9.30
N HIS A 14 -17.59 12.05 9.78
CA HIS A 14 -18.45 11.10 9.05
C HIS A 14 -19.83 11.72 8.80
N MET A 15 -19.96 12.47 7.71
CA MET A 15 -21.13 13.24 7.32
C MET A 15 -21.21 13.23 5.79
N GLY A 16 -21.73 12.14 5.22
CA GLY A 16 -21.92 12.00 3.78
C GLY A 16 -23.33 12.43 3.37
N ALA A 17 -23.47 13.57 2.68
CA ALA A 17 -24.75 13.99 2.12
C ALA A 17 -25.09 13.20 0.84
N ASN A 18 -26.28 12.60 0.77
CA ASN A 18 -26.80 12.03 -0.47
C ASN A 18 -27.42 13.15 -1.33
N LEU A 19 -26.56 13.82 -2.11
CA LEU A 19 -26.91 15.03 -2.86
C LEU A 19 -27.82 14.79 -4.07
N TRP A 20 -28.00 13.54 -4.49
CA TRP A 20 -28.78 13.13 -5.67
C TRP A 20 -30.23 13.61 -5.64
N ASN A 21 -30.88 13.46 -4.47
CA ASN A 21 -32.26 13.93 -4.24
C ASN A 21 -32.30 15.27 -3.47
N GLY A 22 -31.14 15.87 -3.23
CA GLY A 22 -30.94 17.06 -2.42
C GLY A 22 -31.13 16.88 -0.91
N ASN A 23 -31.13 15.64 -0.43
CA ASN A 23 -31.28 15.35 0.98
C ASN A 23 -29.95 15.52 1.73
N LEU A 24 -29.96 16.24 2.86
CA LEU A 24 -28.90 16.03 3.84
C LEU A 24 -29.10 14.66 4.48
N HIS A 25 -28.24 13.71 4.10
CA HIS A 25 -27.97 12.51 4.88
C HIS A 25 -26.76 12.76 5.77
N LEU A 26 -26.85 12.39 7.04
CA LEU A 26 -25.72 12.32 7.95
C LEU A 26 -25.69 10.93 8.54
N GLU A 27 -24.52 10.29 8.56
CA GLU A 27 -24.30 8.95 9.10
C GLU A 27 -23.23 9.02 10.20
N LEU A 28 -23.63 8.89 11.46
CA LEU A 28 -22.66 8.84 12.57
C LEU A 28 -22.31 7.38 12.89
N GLY A 29 -21.04 6.97 12.71
CA GLY A 29 -20.57 5.61 12.99
C GLY A 29 -19.09 5.53 13.35
N SER A 30 -18.65 4.42 13.95
CA SER A 30 -17.24 4.20 14.30
C SER A 30 -16.39 4.03 13.05
N ALA A 31 -15.29 4.79 12.96
CA ALA A 31 -14.34 4.77 11.85
C ALA A 31 -13.67 3.40 11.68
N THR A 32 -14.24 2.52 10.85
CA THR A 32 -13.52 1.39 10.26
C THR A 32 -13.83 1.28 8.77
N CYS A 33 -12.87 1.76 7.96
CA CYS A 33 -12.56 1.38 6.58
C CYS A 33 -13.74 1.05 5.64
N VAL A 34 -14.19 2.03 4.85
CA VAL A 34 -15.00 1.80 3.64
C VAL A 34 -14.12 2.08 2.41
N THR A 35 -13.20 1.15 2.12
CA THR A 35 -12.35 1.18 0.91
C THR A 35 -12.97 0.48 -0.29
N CYS A 36 -14.26 0.13 -0.25
CA CYS A 36 -14.97 -0.43 -1.40
C CYS A 36 -15.88 0.66 -1.97
N GLY A 37 -15.67 1.04 -3.24
CA GLY A 37 -16.42 2.09 -3.95
C GLY A 37 -17.93 1.88 -4.13
N GLY A 38 -18.59 1.02 -3.34
CA GLY A 38 -20.06 0.96 -3.25
C GLY A 38 -20.58 2.11 -2.39
N ALA A 39 -21.78 2.64 -2.69
CA ALA A 39 -22.45 3.70 -1.92
C ALA A 39 -22.24 3.51 -0.40
N PRO A 40 -22.12 4.56 0.44
CA PRO A 40 -22.39 4.38 1.86
C PRO A 40 -23.81 3.83 1.89
N SER A 41 -23.95 2.53 2.14
CA SER A 41 -25.26 1.95 2.26
C SER A 41 -25.72 2.39 3.63
N ALA A 42 -26.68 3.31 3.68
CA ALA A 42 -27.53 3.53 4.85
C ALA A 42 -28.26 2.23 5.30
N TYR A 43 -28.01 1.11 4.61
CA TYR A 43 -28.57 -0.20 4.83
C TYR A 43 -27.64 -1.07 5.68
N PRO A 44 -28.20 -1.78 6.67
CA PRO A 44 -27.45 -2.78 7.43
C PRO A 44 -26.98 -3.89 6.50
N ASP A 45 -25.67 -4.15 6.47
CA ASP A 45 -25.10 -5.28 5.75
C ASP A 45 -25.02 -6.50 6.67
N PRO A 46 -25.82 -7.57 6.46
CA PRO A 46 -25.75 -8.77 7.28
C PRO A 46 -24.44 -9.56 7.05
N GLN A 47 -23.68 -9.25 6.00
CA GLN A 47 -22.37 -9.85 5.69
C GLN A 47 -21.23 -9.19 6.46
N ASN A 48 -21.41 -7.96 6.96
CA ASN A 48 -20.37 -7.27 7.71
C ASN A 48 -20.31 -7.78 9.16
N THR A 49 -19.16 -8.32 9.54
CA THR A 49 -18.88 -8.85 10.88
C THR A 49 -18.81 -7.77 11.96
N LYS A 50 -18.94 -6.48 11.60
CA LYS A 50 -19.11 -5.37 12.55
C LYS A 50 -20.49 -4.75 12.40
N LEU A 51 -21.29 -4.79 13.48
CA LEU A 51 -22.25 -3.72 13.71
C LEU A 51 -21.39 -2.46 13.86
N ASN A 52 -21.25 -1.65 12.82
CA ASN A 52 -20.32 -0.51 12.72
C ASN A 52 -20.72 0.66 13.64
N GLY A 53 -20.85 0.39 14.93
CA GLY A 53 -21.59 1.27 15.83
C GLY A 53 -23.06 1.41 15.38
N PRO A 54 -23.86 2.15 16.14
CA PRO A 54 -25.17 2.57 15.68
C PRO A 54 -25.00 3.67 14.64
N VAL A 55 -25.11 3.31 13.35
CA VAL A 55 -25.24 4.29 12.27
C VAL A 55 -26.52 5.10 12.55
N LEU A 56 -26.38 6.37 12.90
CA LEU A 56 -27.53 7.28 13.03
C LEU A 56 -27.73 7.99 11.70
N VAL A 57 -28.94 7.91 11.14
CA VAL A 57 -29.28 8.52 9.85
C VAL A 57 -30.15 9.74 10.07
N PHE A 58 -29.73 10.88 9.52
CA PHE A 58 -30.56 12.09 9.44
C PHE A 58 -31.14 12.26 8.04
N ASN A 59 -32.41 12.68 7.94
CA ASN A 59 -33.06 12.98 6.67
C ASN A 59 -33.72 14.37 6.73
N SER A 60 -33.11 15.37 6.08
CA SER A 60 -33.62 16.75 6.03
C SER A 60 -35.00 16.89 5.40
N MET A 61 -35.36 16.03 4.44
CA MET A 61 -36.66 16.04 3.77
C MET A 61 -37.71 15.17 4.47
N GLY A 62 -37.29 14.33 5.42
CA GLY A 62 -38.14 13.38 6.12
C GLY A 62 -39.13 14.06 7.06
N THR A 63 -40.29 13.41 7.23
CA THR A 63 -41.30 13.73 8.24
C THR A 63 -41.36 12.79 9.46
N PRO A 64 -40.66 11.63 9.56
CA PRO A 64 -40.84 10.74 10.70
C PRO A 64 -40.22 11.32 11.98
N ASP A 65 -40.99 11.25 13.06
CA ASP A 65 -40.50 11.37 14.44
C ASP A 65 -40.27 9.95 14.97
N THR A 66 -39.01 9.58 15.18
CA THR A 66 -38.65 8.25 15.71
C THR A 66 -38.22 8.34 17.17
N ASP A 67 -37.78 7.23 17.74
CA ASP A 67 -37.20 7.26 19.09
C ASP A 67 -35.92 8.12 19.18
N LEU A 68 -35.33 8.50 18.05
CA LEU A 68 -34.20 9.44 17.96
C LEU A 68 -34.64 10.90 17.77
N GLY A 69 -35.93 11.19 17.76
CA GLY A 69 -36.48 12.52 17.49
C GLY A 69 -36.79 12.79 16.02
N PRO A 70 -37.28 14.01 15.72
CA PRO A 70 -37.68 14.38 14.36
C PRO A 70 -36.52 14.23 13.37
N LYS A 71 -36.79 13.64 12.20
CA LYS A 71 -35.85 13.47 11.06
C LYS A 71 -34.68 12.52 11.29
N TRP A 72 -34.45 12.08 12.52
CA TRP A 72 -33.43 11.08 12.85
C TRP A 72 -34.02 9.68 12.86
N MET A 73 -33.23 8.70 12.42
CA MET A 73 -33.61 7.30 12.46
C MET A 73 -32.41 6.36 12.58
N LEU A 74 -32.68 5.16 13.05
CA LEU A 74 -31.78 4.03 12.89
C LEU A 74 -32.09 3.38 11.53
N PRO A 75 -31.09 2.79 10.84
CA PRO A 75 -31.31 1.97 9.66
C PRO A 75 -32.37 0.88 9.85
N PHE A 76 -32.59 0.45 11.09
CA PHE A 76 -33.54 -0.57 11.51
C PHE A 76 -34.98 -0.04 11.74
N HIS A 77 -35.25 1.24 11.50
CA HIS A 77 -36.59 1.85 11.59
C HIS A 77 -37.44 1.70 10.33
N ALA A 78 -36.92 1.01 9.31
CA ALA A 78 -37.68 0.72 8.10
C ALA A 78 -39.05 0.10 8.40
N SER A 79 -40.05 0.47 7.60
CA SER A 79 -41.43 0.02 7.81
C SER A 79 -42.19 -0.12 6.51
N ILE A 80 -43.30 -0.86 6.54
CA ILE A 80 -44.18 -1.08 5.42
C ILE A 80 -45.64 -0.87 5.84
N ASN A 81 -46.40 -0.13 5.04
CA ASN A 81 -47.83 0.09 5.26
C ASN A 81 -48.63 -0.21 3.99
N GLU A 82 -49.74 -0.94 4.12
CA GLU A 82 -50.67 -1.16 3.02
C GLU A 82 -51.61 0.06 2.87
N SER A 83 -51.72 0.57 1.66
CA SER A 83 -52.64 1.64 1.30
C SER A 83 -54.07 1.10 1.17
N PRO A 84 -55.11 1.89 1.53
CA PRO A 84 -56.50 1.55 1.22
C PRO A 84 -56.76 1.28 -0.27
N GLU A 85 -55.90 1.80 -1.15
CA GLU A 85 -55.97 1.66 -2.61
C GLU A 85 -55.22 0.43 -3.13
N GLY A 86 -54.68 -0.40 -2.23
CA GLY A 86 -54.08 -1.69 -2.57
C GLY A 86 -52.66 -1.63 -3.11
N PHE A 87 -51.88 -0.60 -2.75
CA PHE A 87 -50.41 -0.53 -2.96
C PHE A 87 -49.68 -0.48 -1.62
N PHE A 88 -48.38 -0.77 -1.58
CA PHE A 88 -47.58 -0.75 -0.35
C PHE A 88 -46.63 0.44 -0.30
N ASN A 89 -46.60 1.11 0.84
CA ASN A 89 -45.66 2.17 1.14
C ASN A 89 -44.55 1.61 2.04
N VAL A 90 -43.35 1.40 1.50
CA VAL A 90 -42.15 1.04 2.26
C VAL A 90 -41.39 2.32 2.60
N THR A 91 -41.09 2.53 3.87
CA THR A 91 -40.15 3.56 4.32
C THR A 91 -38.81 2.91 4.57
N ASP A 92 -37.78 3.35 3.85
CA ASP A 92 -36.41 2.84 3.95
C ASP A 92 -35.69 3.29 5.22
N ALA A 93 -34.50 2.70 5.42
CA ALA A 93 -33.55 3.03 6.47
C ALA A 93 -33.11 4.51 6.51
N ASP A 94 -33.24 5.21 5.39
CA ASP A 94 -32.95 6.64 5.26
C ASP A 94 -34.21 7.52 5.29
N GLY A 95 -35.39 6.92 5.46
CA GLY A 95 -36.67 7.64 5.53
C GLY A 95 -37.32 7.91 4.18
N THR A 96 -36.70 7.46 3.08
CA THR A 96 -37.28 7.53 1.75
C THR A 96 -38.54 6.67 1.69
N LEU A 97 -39.63 7.24 1.18
CA LEU A 97 -40.88 6.52 0.93
C LEU A 97 -40.85 5.92 -0.47
N ARG A 98 -41.07 4.62 -0.58
CA ARG A 98 -41.21 3.88 -1.83
C ARG A 98 -42.58 3.26 -1.95
N VAL A 99 -43.20 3.48 -3.09
CA VAL A 99 -44.53 2.96 -3.42
C VAL A 99 -44.37 1.70 -4.24
N TYR A 100 -44.94 0.59 -3.78
CA TYR A 100 -44.93 -0.70 -4.45
C TYR A 100 -46.34 -1.01 -4.93
N GLU A 101 -46.54 -1.04 -6.24
CA GLU A 101 -47.84 -1.26 -6.87
C GLU A 101 -47.96 -2.69 -7.38
N LEU A 102 -49.19 -3.21 -7.44
CA LEU A 102 -49.44 -4.57 -7.91
C LEU A 102 -49.25 -4.65 -9.43
N GLN A 103 -48.20 -5.34 -9.87
CA GLN A 103 -47.95 -5.65 -11.27
C GLN A 103 -47.76 -7.17 -11.45
N GLY A 104 -48.55 -7.80 -12.32
CA GLY A 104 -48.36 -9.24 -12.62
C GLY A 104 -48.59 -10.21 -11.44
N GLY A 105 -49.22 -9.77 -10.34
CA GLY A 105 -49.44 -10.58 -9.13
C GLY A 105 -48.38 -10.40 -8.04
N VAL A 106 -47.41 -9.51 -8.25
CA VAL A 106 -46.34 -9.15 -7.31
C VAL A 106 -46.34 -7.64 -7.11
N TYR A 107 -45.90 -7.15 -5.95
CA TYR A 107 -45.82 -5.72 -5.65
C TYR A 107 -44.42 -5.19 -5.94
N GLU A 108 -44.32 -4.16 -6.78
CA GLU A 108 -43.06 -3.67 -7.36
C GLU A 108 -42.94 -2.15 -7.36
N ASN A 109 -41.71 -1.64 -7.27
CA ASN A 109 -41.38 -0.21 -7.36
C ASN A 109 -40.48 0.02 -8.58
N ASP A 110 -40.83 0.98 -9.43
CA ASP A 110 -40.11 1.22 -10.70
C ASP A 110 -38.72 1.87 -10.52
N ILE A 111 -38.34 2.28 -9.31
CA ILE A 111 -37.08 2.98 -8.97
C ILE A 111 -36.12 2.07 -8.16
N GLU A 112 -36.64 1.10 -7.39
CA GLU A 112 -35.84 0.10 -6.69
C GLU A 112 -36.23 -1.30 -7.15
N GLU A 113 -35.27 -2.03 -7.70
CA GLU A 113 -35.41 -3.42 -8.17
C GLU A 113 -35.63 -4.39 -6.98
N ALA A 114 -36.79 -4.29 -6.33
CA ALA A 114 -37.16 -5.05 -5.15
C ALA A 114 -38.57 -5.63 -5.30
N VAL A 115 -38.73 -6.86 -4.81
CA VAL A 115 -39.96 -7.64 -4.90
C VAL A 115 -40.54 -7.81 -3.51
N LEU A 116 -41.81 -7.45 -3.36
CA LEU A 116 -42.55 -7.63 -2.12
C LEU A 116 -43.49 -8.85 -2.20
N THR A 117 -43.28 -9.81 -1.30
CA THR A 117 -44.14 -10.98 -1.09
C THR A 117 -44.67 -11.02 0.35
N SER A 118 -45.60 -11.92 0.66
CA SER A 118 -46.17 -12.00 2.01
C SER A 118 -46.75 -13.37 2.35
N ASP A 119 -46.77 -13.72 3.64
CA ASP A 119 -47.46 -14.90 4.20
C ASP A 119 -48.54 -14.49 5.22
N ALA A 120 -49.05 -15.40 6.07
CA ALA A 120 -50.08 -15.05 7.05
C ALA A 120 -49.61 -14.05 8.14
N THR A 121 -48.31 -13.91 8.36
CA THR A 121 -47.71 -13.20 9.51
C THR A 121 -46.74 -12.09 9.11
N TYR A 122 -46.04 -12.23 7.98
CA TYR A 122 -44.97 -11.31 7.57
C TYR A 122 -45.11 -10.82 6.13
N PHE A 123 -44.58 -9.62 5.88
CA PHE A 123 -44.20 -9.12 4.56
C PHE A 123 -42.71 -9.37 4.35
N TYR A 124 -42.30 -9.71 3.13
CA TYR A 124 -40.91 -9.95 2.75
C TYR A 124 -40.55 -9.08 1.55
N LEU A 125 -39.66 -8.12 1.75
CA LEU A 125 -39.10 -7.31 0.68
C LEU A 125 -37.73 -7.89 0.32
N THR A 126 -37.64 -8.48 -0.87
CA THR A 126 -36.37 -8.99 -1.42
C THR A 126 -35.78 -7.89 -2.28
N ARG A 127 -34.59 -7.39 -1.96
CA ARG A 127 -33.93 -6.30 -2.71
C ARG A 127 -32.99 -6.84 -3.78
N PHE A 128 -32.53 -5.99 -4.69
CA PHE A 128 -31.58 -6.36 -5.75
C PHE A 128 -30.30 -7.02 -5.24
N SER A 129 -29.80 -6.61 -4.07
CA SER A 129 -28.64 -7.23 -3.41
C SER A 129 -28.86 -8.71 -3.06
N GLY A 130 -30.11 -9.19 -3.12
CA GLY A 130 -30.54 -10.50 -2.68
C GLY A 130 -30.86 -10.56 -1.19
N ASP A 131 -30.72 -9.44 -0.46
CA ASP A 131 -31.10 -9.38 0.95
C ASP A 131 -32.62 -9.35 1.10
N VAL A 132 -33.12 -10.09 2.08
CA VAL A 132 -34.55 -10.21 2.39
C VAL A 132 -34.86 -9.48 3.68
N TRP A 133 -35.69 -8.45 3.59
CA TRP A 133 -36.16 -7.66 4.72
C TRP A 133 -37.55 -8.17 5.12
N ARG A 134 -37.67 -8.67 6.34
CA ARG A 134 -38.90 -9.23 6.91
C ARG A 134 -39.57 -8.23 7.83
N PHE A 135 -40.82 -7.91 7.54
CA PHE A 135 -41.66 -6.99 8.32
C PHE A 135 -42.85 -7.73 8.93
N VAL A 136 -43.24 -7.38 10.16
CA VAL A 136 -44.41 -7.98 10.83
C VAL A 136 -45.70 -7.37 10.28
N LYS A 137 -46.64 -8.17 9.75
CA LYS A 137 -47.88 -7.65 9.13
C LYS A 137 -48.73 -6.80 10.07
N SER A 138 -48.85 -7.19 11.33
CA SER A 138 -49.71 -6.51 12.31
C SER A 138 -49.22 -5.11 12.69
N THR A 139 -47.94 -4.79 12.47
CA THR A 139 -47.32 -3.51 12.86
C THR A 139 -46.64 -2.77 11.72
N GLY A 140 -46.37 -3.45 10.60
CA GLY A 140 -45.58 -2.92 9.49
C GLY A 140 -44.10 -2.72 9.81
N LYS A 141 -43.59 -3.12 10.98
CA LYS A 141 -42.20 -2.83 11.40
C LYS A 141 -41.22 -3.91 10.96
N LEU A 142 -40.00 -3.50 10.61
CA LEU A 142 -38.89 -4.41 10.34
C LEU A 142 -38.59 -5.26 11.58
N ASP A 143 -38.43 -6.55 11.37
CA ASP A 143 -38.19 -7.58 12.38
C ASP A 143 -36.86 -8.31 12.14
N LYS A 144 -36.55 -8.60 10.88
CA LYS A 144 -35.34 -9.33 10.50
C LYS A 144 -34.82 -8.90 9.12
N ILE A 145 -33.51 -8.89 8.95
CA ILE A 145 -32.83 -8.80 7.65
C ILE A 145 -32.03 -10.09 7.46
N SER A 146 -32.20 -10.77 6.34
CA SER A 146 -31.42 -11.96 5.97
C SER A 146 -30.62 -11.65 4.72
N ALA A 147 -29.30 -11.78 4.76
CA ALA A 147 -28.47 -11.64 3.56
C ALA A 147 -28.72 -12.78 2.58
N ARG A 148 -28.38 -12.55 1.30
CA ARG A 148 -28.26 -13.64 0.30
C ARG A 148 -27.33 -14.76 0.78
N THR A 149 -26.33 -14.43 1.60
CA THR A 149 -25.40 -15.38 2.22
C THR A 149 -25.97 -16.05 3.48
N GLY A 150 -27.25 -15.90 3.83
CA GLY A 150 -27.86 -16.57 4.98
C GLY A 150 -27.51 -15.99 6.36
N HIS A 151 -26.64 -14.99 6.46
CA HIS A 151 -26.42 -14.23 7.70
C HIS A 151 -27.67 -13.40 8.04
N GLU A 152 -28.05 -13.35 9.32
CA GLU A 152 -29.30 -12.69 9.75
C GLU A 152 -29.07 -11.60 10.80
N ILE A 153 -29.71 -10.45 10.66
CA ILE A 153 -29.87 -9.46 11.73
C ILE A 153 -31.31 -9.55 12.24
N SER A 154 -31.50 -9.75 13.54
CA SER A 154 -32.80 -9.83 14.21
C SER A 154 -33.00 -8.68 15.19
N LEU A 155 -34.23 -8.17 15.27
CA LEU A 155 -34.59 -7.02 16.10
C LEU A 155 -35.57 -7.44 17.20
N THR A 156 -35.30 -7.07 18.45
CA THR A 156 -36.24 -7.23 19.56
C THR A 156 -36.86 -5.89 19.91
N ARG A 157 -38.18 -5.86 20.09
CA ARG A 157 -38.94 -4.65 20.42
C ARG A 157 -39.70 -4.78 21.74
N ASP A 158 -39.92 -3.66 22.43
CA ASP A 158 -40.76 -3.62 23.63
C ASP A 158 -42.27 -3.55 23.31
N GLY A 159 -43.12 -3.53 24.34
CA GLY A 159 -44.59 -3.46 24.19
C GLY A 159 -45.11 -2.16 23.53
N ASN A 160 -44.26 -1.16 23.33
CA ASN A 160 -44.56 0.07 22.60
C ASN A 160 -43.96 0.06 21.18
N GLY A 161 -43.34 -1.04 20.75
CA GLY A 161 -42.75 -1.22 19.41
C GLY A 161 -41.33 -0.66 19.23
N ARG A 162 -40.67 -0.20 20.31
CA ARG A 162 -39.33 0.39 20.29
C ARG A 162 -38.24 -0.68 20.28
N ILE A 163 -37.16 -0.50 19.53
CA ILE A 163 -36.06 -1.49 19.41
C ILE A 163 -35.25 -1.52 20.71
N THR A 164 -35.29 -2.61 21.46
CA THR A 164 -34.52 -2.75 22.71
C THR A 164 -33.23 -3.53 22.53
N SER A 165 -33.13 -4.33 21.47
CA SER A 165 -31.98 -5.16 21.20
C SER A 165 -31.87 -5.46 19.70
N ILE A 166 -30.64 -5.41 19.19
CA ILE A 166 -30.26 -5.80 17.83
C ILE A 166 -29.30 -6.98 17.97
N THR A 167 -29.65 -8.10 17.35
CA THR A 167 -28.82 -9.30 17.33
C THR A 167 -28.35 -9.58 15.92
N ASP A 168 -27.05 -9.65 15.69
CA ASP A 168 -26.50 -9.97 14.36
C ASP A 168 -26.38 -11.48 14.08
N GLY A 169 -25.85 -11.81 12.90
CA GLY A 169 -25.73 -13.20 12.41
C GLY A 169 -24.76 -14.07 13.22
N PHE A 170 -24.08 -13.48 14.18
CA PHE A 170 -23.14 -14.11 15.10
C PHE A 170 -23.68 -14.18 16.54
N GLY A 171 -24.92 -13.71 16.77
CA GLY A 171 -25.61 -13.76 18.06
C GLY A 171 -25.22 -12.64 19.04
N ARG A 172 -24.51 -11.60 18.59
CA ARG A 172 -24.10 -10.49 19.46
C ARG A 172 -25.24 -9.53 19.65
N GLU A 173 -25.41 -9.07 20.90
CA GLU A 173 -26.53 -8.24 21.28
C GLU A 173 -26.09 -6.78 21.53
N THR A 174 -26.54 -5.86 20.68
CA THR A 174 -26.47 -4.41 20.94
C THR A 174 -27.75 -3.98 21.64
N LYS A 175 -27.64 -3.42 22.84
CA LYS A 175 -28.79 -3.04 23.68
C LYS A 175 -29.07 -1.55 23.62
N LEU A 176 -30.35 -1.20 23.51
CA LEU A 176 -30.82 0.17 23.38
C LEU A 176 -31.65 0.53 24.62
N TYR A 177 -31.27 1.62 25.29
CA TYR A 177 -31.91 2.10 26.51
C TYR A 177 -32.55 3.46 26.29
N TYR A 178 -33.75 3.62 26.80
CA TYR A 178 -34.60 4.78 26.55
C TYR A 178 -34.80 5.62 27.81
N ILE A 179 -34.92 6.93 27.63
CA ILE A 179 -35.25 7.89 28.70
C ILE A 179 -36.59 8.57 28.41
N THR A 180 -37.42 8.73 29.44
CA THR A 180 -38.68 9.48 29.35
C THR A 180 -38.53 10.83 30.03
N PHE A 181 -38.81 11.91 29.32
CA PHE A 181 -38.82 13.28 29.84
C PHE A 181 -39.97 14.06 29.19
N SER A 182 -40.62 14.94 29.96
CA SER A 182 -41.70 15.80 29.45
C SER A 182 -42.76 15.06 28.62
N SER A 183 -43.19 13.86 29.08
CA SER A 183 -44.12 12.94 28.40
C SER A 183 -43.67 12.33 27.05
N MET A 184 -42.42 12.56 26.63
CA MET A 184 -41.81 11.95 25.44
C MET A 184 -40.78 10.89 25.86
N THR A 185 -40.55 9.86 25.03
CA THR A 185 -39.46 8.90 25.24
C THR A 185 -38.50 8.92 24.07
N ARG A 186 -37.19 8.98 24.34
CA ARG A 186 -36.12 8.96 23.34
C ARG A 186 -35.03 7.95 23.68
N LEU A 187 -34.28 7.49 22.67
CA LEU A 187 -33.13 6.61 22.82
C LEU A 187 -31.98 7.36 23.51
N ASN A 188 -31.57 6.95 24.70
CA ASN A 188 -30.57 7.66 25.50
C ASN A 188 -29.19 7.03 25.43
N GLU A 189 -29.13 5.72 25.34
CA GLU A 189 -27.87 4.97 25.44
C GLU A 189 -27.92 3.73 24.55
N ILE A 190 -26.83 3.50 23.83
CA ILE A 190 -26.61 2.31 23.01
C ILE A 190 -25.41 1.58 23.59
N ARG A 191 -25.60 0.34 24.03
CA ARG A 191 -24.55 -0.49 24.64
C ARG A 191 -24.13 -1.62 23.72
N GLU A 192 -22.83 -1.70 23.47
CA GLU A 192 -22.21 -2.72 22.63
C GLU A 192 -21.21 -3.54 23.46
N PRO A 193 -20.99 -4.83 23.14
CA PRO A 193 -19.99 -5.65 23.83
C PRO A 193 -18.59 -5.00 23.76
N SER A 194 -17.90 -4.83 24.88
CA SER A 194 -16.52 -4.29 24.94
C SER A 194 -15.51 -5.31 24.43
N PRO A 195 -14.37 -4.90 23.85
CA PRO A 195 -13.30 -5.86 23.56
C PRO A 195 -12.62 -6.35 24.84
N GLY A 196 -12.16 -7.60 24.83
CA GLY A 196 -11.31 -8.17 25.89
C GLY A 196 -12.02 -8.76 27.13
N ASP A 197 -13.22 -9.33 26.98
CA ASP A 197 -13.94 -10.11 28.02
C ASP A 197 -14.36 -9.37 29.31
N VAL A 198 -14.34 -8.03 29.35
CA VAL A 198 -14.85 -7.26 30.51
C VAL A 198 -15.73 -6.06 30.12
N GLY A 199 -17.00 -6.33 29.79
CA GLY A 199 -18.09 -5.34 29.92
C GLY A 199 -18.74 -4.87 28.61
N PHE A 200 -19.46 -3.73 28.70
CA PHE A 200 -20.11 -3.05 27.59
C PHE A 200 -19.53 -1.64 27.42
N GLN A 201 -19.48 -1.15 26.18
CA GLN A 201 -19.20 0.25 25.85
C GLN A 201 -20.49 0.97 25.48
N SER A 202 -20.58 2.27 25.80
CA SER A 202 -21.80 3.04 25.68
C SER A 202 -21.63 4.26 24.78
N THR A 203 -22.56 4.45 23.85
CA THR A 203 -22.79 5.71 23.14
C THR A 203 -23.99 6.40 23.79
N PHE A 204 -23.85 7.67 24.17
CA PHE A 204 -24.93 8.46 24.81
C PHE A 204 -25.51 9.49 23.86
N LEU A 205 -26.83 9.69 23.93
CA LEU A 205 -27.58 10.63 23.11
C LEU A 205 -28.33 11.61 24.01
N GLN A 206 -28.31 12.91 23.66
CA GLN A 206 -29.00 13.96 24.41
C GLN A 206 -29.96 14.76 23.52
N TYR A 207 -31.00 15.31 24.14
CA TYR A 207 -32.12 15.95 23.46
C TYR A 207 -32.46 17.30 24.07
N ASP A 208 -33.05 18.20 23.27
CA ASP A 208 -33.68 19.42 23.76
C ASP A 208 -35.10 19.17 24.34
N SER A 209 -35.75 20.21 24.86
CA SER A 209 -37.11 20.14 25.42
C SER A 209 -38.19 19.75 24.41
N ASN A 210 -37.90 19.90 23.11
CA ASN A 210 -38.78 19.52 22.00
C ASN A 210 -38.45 18.10 21.48
N GLY A 211 -37.50 17.40 22.11
CA GLY A 211 -37.12 16.04 21.75
C GLY A 211 -36.26 15.93 20.50
N ARG A 212 -35.57 17.00 20.07
CA ARG A 212 -34.59 16.99 18.97
C ARG A 212 -33.20 16.58 19.47
N LEU A 213 -32.49 15.72 18.75
CA LEU A 213 -31.17 15.20 19.13
C LEU A 213 -30.11 16.32 19.07
N THR A 214 -29.54 16.73 20.19
CA THR A 214 -28.58 17.84 20.25
C THR A 214 -27.14 17.40 20.44
N GLN A 215 -26.91 16.18 20.93
CA GLN A 215 -25.56 15.68 21.17
C GLN A 215 -25.50 14.15 21.08
N VAL A 216 -24.42 13.65 20.49
CA VAL A 216 -24.02 12.24 20.52
C VAL A 216 -22.63 12.16 21.13
N THR A 217 -22.46 11.32 22.15
CA THR A 217 -21.19 11.08 22.83
C THR A 217 -20.75 9.65 22.57
N ASN A 218 -19.61 9.45 21.92
CA ASN A 218 -19.10 8.12 21.61
C ASN A 218 -18.51 7.43 22.88
N PRO A 219 -18.12 6.14 22.81
CA PRO A 219 -17.55 5.43 23.96
C PRO A 219 -16.27 6.02 24.56
N MET A 220 -15.57 6.91 23.83
CA MET A 220 -14.41 7.64 24.31
C MET A 220 -14.75 8.95 25.04
N GLY A 221 -16.02 9.36 25.05
CA GLY A 221 -16.45 10.64 25.62
C GLY A 221 -16.35 11.82 24.66
N GLU A 222 -16.00 11.58 23.39
CA GLU A 222 -15.98 12.62 22.37
C GLU A 222 -17.41 12.94 21.93
N THR A 223 -17.71 14.22 21.71
CA THR A 223 -19.08 14.66 21.47
C THR A 223 -19.26 15.34 20.12
N THR A 224 -20.22 14.87 19.33
CA THR A 224 -20.76 15.62 18.19
C THR A 224 -22.02 16.36 18.62
N ARG A 225 -22.15 17.65 18.31
CA ARG A 225 -23.30 18.48 18.69
C ARG A 225 -24.06 18.99 17.47
N PHE A 226 -25.37 19.15 17.61
CA PHE A 226 -26.26 19.56 16.52
C PHE A 226 -27.10 20.77 16.93
N GLU A 227 -27.08 21.80 16.10
CA GLU A 227 -28.02 22.92 16.17
C GLU A 227 -29.08 22.76 15.08
N HIS A 228 -30.32 23.11 15.42
CA HIS A 228 -31.47 22.93 14.55
C HIS A 228 -32.15 24.26 14.24
N ASP A 229 -32.59 24.42 12.99
CA ASP A 229 -33.42 25.55 12.58
C ASP A 229 -34.86 25.44 13.11
N GLY A 230 -35.69 26.46 12.80
CA GLY A 230 -37.10 26.50 13.19
C GLY A 230 -37.97 25.39 12.59
N SER A 231 -37.50 24.73 11.52
CA SER A 231 -38.15 23.58 10.88
C SER A 231 -37.60 22.24 11.38
N GLY A 232 -36.71 22.26 12.39
CA GLY A 232 -36.10 21.06 12.96
C GLY A 232 -35.06 20.40 12.05
N ARG A 233 -34.52 21.10 11.05
CA ARG A 233 -33.41 20.64 10.23
C ARG A 233 -32.08 21.03 10.87
N ILE A 234 -31.00 20.28 10.62
CA ILE A 234 -29.68 20.60 11.17
C ILE A 234 -29.13 21.82 10.46
N SER A 235 -29.01 22.94 11.15
CA SER A 235 -28.37 24.15 10.60
C SER A 235 -26.86 24.13 10.79
N LYS A 236 -26.38 23.41 11.80
CA LYS A 236 -24.96 23.34 12.17
C LYS A 236 -24.66 22.04 12.89
N ALA A 237 -23.55 21.40 12.55
CA ALA A 237 -23.00 20.25 13.25
C ALA A 237 -21.58 20.57 13.72
N LEU A 238 -21.30 20.34 15.01
CA LEU A 238 -19.99 20.57 15.62
C LEU A 238 -19.35 19.25 15.99
N ASP A 239 -18.07 19.10 15.69
CA ASP A 239 -17.26 17.95 16.10
C ASP A 239 -16.81 18.05 17.57
N SER A 240 -15.95 17.12 18.02
CA SER A 240 -15.43 17.11 19.38
C SER A 240 -14.43 18.23 19.69
N HIS A 241 -13.85 18.87 18.67
CA HIS A 241 -12.94 20.01 18.79
C HIS A 241 -13.71 21.35 18.75
N GLY A 242 -14.97 21.33 18.33
CA GLY A 242 -15.82 22.51 18.16
C GLY A 242 -15.83 23.06 16.74
N ASP A 243 -15.18 22.37 15.81
CA ASP A 243 -15.18 22.68 14.39
C ASP A 243 -16.57 22.46 13.82
N ALA A 244 -17.10 23.44 13.10
CA ALA A 244 -18.50 23.48 12.72
C ALA A 244 -18.73 23.43 11.21
N THR A 245 -19.53 22.47 10.76
CA THR A 245 -20.09 22.44 9.40
C THR A 245 -21.48 23.05 9.43
N THR A 246 -21.77 24.01 8.56
CA THR A 246 -23.10 24.64 8.47
C THR A 246 -23.84 24.22 7.19
N TYR A 247 -25.16 24.16 7.29
CA TYR A 247 -26.05 23.72 6.21
C TYR A 247 -27.14 24.76 5.96
N THR A 248 -27.34 25.10 4.69
CA THR A 248 -28.50 25.90 4.26
C THR A 248 -29.40 25.09 3.34
N TYR A 249 -30.67 25.49 3.29
CA TYR A 249 -31.70 24.73 2.58
C TYR A 249 -32.63 25.62 1.77
N ASP A 250 -33.19 25.09 0.69
CA ASP A 250 -34.29 25.70 -0.04
C ASP A 250 -35.66 25.49 0.63
N GLY A 251 -36.72 26.02 0.00
CA GLY A 251 -38.11 25.87 0.45
C GLY A 251 -38.66 24.45 0.40
N SER A 252 -37.96 23.53 -0.26
CA SER A 252 -38.29 22.10 -0.33
C SER A 252 -37.45 21.25 0.64
N ASN A 253 -36.70 21.89 1.56
CA ASN A 253 -35.79 21.25 2.51
C ASN A 253 -34.57 20.56 1.88
N ARG A 254 -34.19 20.95 0.66
CA ARG A 254 -32.99 20.42 0.00
C ARG A 254 -31.78 21.27 0.33
N VAL A 255 -30.61 20.66 0.49
CA VAL A 255 -29.35 21.36 0.83
C VAL A 255 -28.91 22.23 -0.33
N THR A 256 -28.72 23.53 -0.11
CA THR A 256 -28.22 24.47 -1.12
C THR A 256 -26.79 24.92 -0.89
N ASN A 257 -26.31 24.85 0.35
CA ASN A 257 -24.93 25.17 0.70
C ASN A 257 -24.46 24.28 1.85
N ILE A 258 -23.20 23.87 1.77
CA ILE A 258 -22.45 23.25 2.86
C ILE A 258 -21.20 24.08 3.09
N GLU A 259 -21.12 24.77 4.23
CA GLU A 259 -19.93 25.51 4.64
C GLU A 259 -19.10 24.59 5.55
N ASP A 260 -17.84 24.33 5.19
CA ASP A 260 -16.92 23.58 6.04
C ASP A 260 -16.43 24.42 7.25
N PRO A 261 -15.80 23.81 8.27
CA PRO A 261 -15.28 24.57 9.41
C PRO A 261 -14.23 25.65 9.08
N ALA A 262 -13.64 25.63 7.88
CA ALA A 262 -12.70 26.64 7.40
C ALA A 262 -13.42 27.81 6.68
N GLY A 263 -14.75 27.75 6.57
CA GLY A 263 -15.59 28.76 5.93
C GLY A 263 -15.66 28.63 4.40
N ASN A 264 -15.27 27.47 3.84
CA ASN A 264 -15.39 27.26 2.40
C ASN A 264 -16.72 26.58 2.04
N ASP A 265 -17.35 27.08 0.97
CA ASP A 265 -18.68 26.67 0.55
C ASP A 265 -18.64 25.59 -0.54
N THR A 266 -19.52 24.60 -0.41
CA THR A 266 -19.96 23.75 -1.53
C THR A 266 -21.40 24.10 -1.86
N VAL A 267 -21.61 24.69 -3.04
CA VAL A 267 -22.94 25.16 -3.47
C VAL A 267 -23.60 24.12 -4.36
N ILE A 268 -24.88 23.85 -4.09
CA ILE A 268 -25.64 22.85 -4.83
C ILE A 268 -26.87 23.53 -5.45
N ALA A 269 -26.94 23.48 -6.78
CA ALA A 269 -28.03 24.05 -7.55
C ALA A 269 -28.94 22.97 -8.14
N TYR A 270 -30.25 23.23 -8.10
CA TYR A 270 -31.28 22.34 -8.62
C TYR A 270 -32.07 23.00 -9.74
N THR A 271 -32.35 22.26 -10.81
CA THR A 271 -33.23 22.68 -11.91
C THR A 271 -34.38 21.70 -12.02
N THR A 272 -35.62 22.20 -12.09
CA THR A 272 -36.85 21.36 -12.22
C THR A 272 -36.98 20.22 -11.17
N GLY A 273 -36.40 20.39 -9.98
CA GLY A 273 -36.49 19.39 -8.91
C GLY A 273 -35.29 18.43 -8.80
N THR A 274 -34.43 18.36 -9.81
CA THR A 274 -33.24 17.49 -9.84
C THR A 274 -31.95 18.29 -9.64
N LEU A 275 -30.87 17.61 -9.24
CA LEU A 275 -29.52 18.20 -9.22
C LEU A 275 -29.18 18.77 -10.62
N HIS A 276 -28.52 19.92 -10.67
CA HIS A 276 -28.05 20.51 -11.92
C HIS A 276 -26.55 20.81 -11.85
N THR A 277 -26.11 21.51 -10.80
CA THR A 277 -24.71 21.90 -10.64
C THR A 277 -24.25 21.66 -9.20
N VAL A 278 -23.04 21.15 -9.05
CA VAL A 278 -22.29 21.20 -7.79
C VAL A 278 -21.08 22.10 -8.02
N THR A 279 -21.03 23.21 -7.29
CA THR A 279 -19.87 24.10 -7.25
C THR A 279 -19.04 23.73 -6.04
N ASP A 280 -17.78 23.38 -6.26
CA ASP A 280 -16.87 23.02 -5.17
C ASP A 280 -16.28 24.24 -4.44
N ARG A 281 -15.43 23.99 -3.44
CA ARG A 281 -14.86 25.04 -2.57
C ARG A 281 -13.86 25.96 -3.27
N LEU A 282 -13.42 25.61 -4.47
CA LEU A 282 -12.60 26.47 -5.31
C LEU A 282 -13.45 27.29 -6.29
N GLY A 283 -14.76 27.07 -6.32
CA GLY A 283 -15.68 27.71 -7.27
C GLY A 283 -15.81 26.94 -8.59
N ASN A 284 -15.39 25.68 -8.64
CA ASN A 284 -15.40 24.87 -9.86
C ASN A 284 -16.73 24.12 -10.00
N ASP A 285 -17.35 24.22 -11.17
CA ASP A 285 -18.66 23.64 -11.45
C ASP A 285 -18.57 22.24 -12.08
N THR A 286 -19.33 21.29 -11.52
CA THR A 286 -19.67 20.03 -12.18
C THR A 286 -21.16 20.03 -12.52
N GLU A 287 -21.49 19.86 -13.80
CA GLU A 287 -22.88 19.87 -14.28
C GLU A 287 -23.40 18.45 -14.53
N TYR A 288 -24.68 18.22 -14.19
CA TYR A 288 -25.37 16.94 -14.34
C TYR A 288 -26.63 17.12 -15.17
N THR A 289 -26.86 16.23 -16.13
CA THR A 289 -28.11 16.14 -16.88
C THR A 289 -28.77 14.80 -16.61
N PHE A 290 -30.09 14.84 -16.39
CA PHE A 290 -30.91 13.67 -16.11
C PHE A 290 -31.95 13.45 -17.20
N ASP A 291 -32.36 12.20 -17.40
CA ASP A 291 -33.56 11.89 -18.18
C ASP A 291 -34.85 12.04 -17.36
N ALA A 292 -36.00 11.81 -18.00
CA ALA A 292 -37.32 11.92 -17.35
C ALA A 292 -37.53 10.93 -16.18
N ASN A 293 -36.71 9.88 -16.11
CA ASN A 293 -36.73 8.89 -15.04
C ASN A 293 -35.72 9.24 -13.91
N GLY A 294 -34.99 10.35 -14.02
CA GLY A 294 -34.02 10.77 -13.00
C GLY A 294 -32.68 10.03 -13.09
N ARG A 295 -32.35 9.40 -14.23
CA ARG A 295 -31.04 8.76 -14.46
C ARG A 295 -30.07 9.75 -15.10
N ILE A 296 -28.81 9.71 -14.71
CA ILE A 296 -27.76 10.56 -15.29
C ILE A 296 -27.58 10.20 -16.74
N VAL A 297 -27.74 11.14 -17.67
CA VAL A 297 -27.40 10.93 -19.08
C VAL A 297 -26.13 11.67 -19.50
N LYS A 298 -25.70 12.65 -18.69
CA LYS A 298 -24.49 13.43 -18.97
C LYS A 298 -23.90 14.01 -17.69
N VAL A 299 -22.57 13.98 -17.60
CA VAL A 299 -21.78 14.71 -16.61
C VAL A 299 -20.77 15.57 -17.36
N LYS A 300 -20.65 16.83 -16.96
CA LYS A 300 -19.64 17.76 -17.45
C LYS A 300 -18.77 18.21 -16.29
N ASP A 301 -17.47 17.93 -16.37
CA ASP A 301 -16.50 18.29 -15.32
C ASP A 301 -16.13 19.79 -15.37
N PRO A 302 -15.42 20.31 -14.35
CA PRO A 302 -14.94 21.69 -14.33
C PRO A 302 -14.09 22.14 -15.51
N LEU A 303 -13.41 21.20 -16.19
CA LEU A 303 -12.62 21.47 -17.39
C LEU A 303 -13.49 21.46 -18.67
N ASN A 304 -14.80 21.32 -18.53
CA ASN A 304 -15.80 21.16 -19.59
C ASN A 304 -15.74 19.84 -20.37
N ASN A 305 -15.09 18.80 -19.82
CA ASN A 305 -15.09 17.48 -20.44
C ASN A 305 -16.41 16.76 -20.17
N GLU A 306 -16.93 16.05 -21.17
CA GLU A 306 -18.26 15.44 -21.11
C GLU A 306 -18.21 13.91 -21.12
N THR A 307 -18.91 13.29 -20.18
CA THR A 307 -19.19 11.85 -20.17
C THR A 307 -20.70 11.64 -20.32
N GLU A 308 -21.10 10.81 -21.28
CA GLU A 308 -22.50 10.52 -21.55
C GLU A 308 -22.84 9.07 -21.21
N PHE A 309 -24.07 8.86 -20.73
CA PHE A 309 -24.57 7.57 -20.28
C PHE A 309 -25.86 7.27 -21.04
N ALA A 310 -25.98 6.04 -21.53
CA ALA A 310 -27.20 5.52 -22.12
C ALA A 310 -27.76 4.40 -21.26
N TRP A 311 -29.09 4.34 -21.18
CA TRP A 311 -29.83 3.41 -20.35
C TRP A 311 -30.90 2.72 -21.19
N ASP A 312 -31.23 1.49 -20.85
CA ASP A 312 -32.38 0.82 -21.42
C ASP A 312 -33.67 1.52 -20.96
N SER A 313 -34.60 1.79 -21.88
CA SER A 313 -35.83 2.53 -21.58
C SER A 313 -36.83 1.74 -20.72
N THR A 314 -36.63 0.42 -20.57
CA THR A 314 -37.54 -0.51 -19.89
C THR A 314 -36.92 -1.19 -18.68
N THR A 315 -35.60 -1.38 -18.63
CA THR A 315 -34.93 -2.21 -17.61
C THR A 315 -33.99 -1.44 -16.69
N TRP A 316 -33.86 -0.12 -16.85
CA TRP A 316 -32.94 0.73 -16.07
C TRP A 316 -31.44 0.36 -16.13
N GLU A 317 -31.10 -0.65 -16.94
CA GLU A 317 -29.74 -1.10 -17.18
C GLU A 317 -28.94 -0.05 -17.95
N GLN A 318 -27.72 0.26 -17.49
CA GLN A 318 -26.80 1.10 -18.26
C GLN A 318 -26.36 0.32 -19.50
N THR A 319 -26.66 0.81 -20.69
CA THR A 319 -26.37 0.15 -21.97
C THR A 319 -25.05 0.63 -22.56
N SER A 320 -24.68 1.90 -22.35
CA SER A 320 -23.35 2.37 -22.75
C SER A 320 -22.87 3.60 -21.99
N VAL A 321 -21.55 3.79 -21.97
CA VAL A 321 -20.88 5.01 -21.53
C VAL A 321 -20.02 5.51 -22.68
N LEU A 322 -20.15 6.79 -22.99
CA LEU A 322 -19.33 7.48 -23.99
C LEU A 322 -18.43 8.48 -23.27
N GLY A 323 -17.13 8.17 -23.22
CA GLY A 323 -16.12 8.97 -22.51
C GLY A 323 -15.83 10.34 -23.14
N PRO A 324 -14.92 11.12 -22.53
CA PRO A 324 -14.47 12.42 -23.05
C PRO A 324 -13.70 12.29 -24.37
N LYS A 325 -13.37 13.41 -25.02
CA LYS A 325 -12.70 13.39 -26.34
C LYS A 325 -11.22 13.05 -26.19
N ILE A 326 -10.70 12.37 -27.20
CA ILE A 326 -9.38 11.74 -27.18
C ILE A 326 -8.62 12.16 -28.43
N PRO A 327 -7.45 12.78 -28.32
CA PRO A 327 -6.59 12.96 -29.47
C PRO A 327 -5.99 11.60 -29.84
N VAL A 328 -6.29 11.13 -31.05
CA VAL A 328 -5.67 9.94 -31.65
C VAL A 328 -4.61 10.42 -32.64
N SER A 329 -3.45 9.76 -32.66
CA SER A 329 -2.40 10.08 -33.63
C SER A 329 -2.94 10.04 -35.07
N GLY A 330 -3.02 11.20 -35.72
CA GLY A 330 -3.38 11.35 -37.13
C GLY A 330 -4.87 11.65 -37.42
N THR A 331 -5.75 11.72 -36.42
CA THR A 331 -7.17 12.10 -36.60
C THR A 331 -7.64 13.10 -35.54
N PRO A 332 -8.54 14.05 -35.86
CA PRO A 332 -9.16 14.88 -34.84
C PRO A 332 -10.05 14.02 -33.94
N TRP A 333 -9.84 14.15 -32.62
CA TRP A 333 -10.74 13.80 -31.50
C TRP A 333 -11.68 12.58 -31.70
N SER A 334 -11.34 11.41 -31.15
CA SER A 334 -12.24 10.24 -31.01
C SER A 334 -12.90 10.20 -29.61
N ARG A 335 -13.94 9.38 -29.43
CA ARG A 335 -14.54 9.07 -28.12
C ARG A 335 -14.66 7.55 -28.02
N HIS A 336 -14.28 6.97 -26.89
CA HIS A 336 -14.48 5.54 -26.65
C HIS A 336 -15.87 5.28 -26.07
N LYS A 337 -16.53 4.25 -26.60
CA LYS A 337 -17.83 3.80 -26.13
C LYS A 337 -17.71 2.44 -25.47
N THR A 338 -17.99 2.38 -24.17
CA THR A 338 -18.17 1.13 -23.44
C THR A 338 -19.63 0.73 -23.56
N ILE A 339 -19.90 -0.50 -23.98
CA ILE A 339 -21.23 -1.07 -24.17
C ILE A 339 -21.38 -2.23 -23.19
N PHE A 340 -22.50 -2.24 -22.47
CA PHE A 340 -22.85 -3.31 -21.53
C PHE A 340 -24.00 -4.11 -22.12
N THR A 341 -23.92 -5.42 -21.97
CA THR A 341 -24.97 -6.35 -22.38
C THR A 341 -25.22 -7.30 -21.24
N TYR A 342 -26.48 -7.52 -20.89
CA TYR A 342 -26.90 -8.31 -19.74
C TYR A 342 -27.44 -9.67 -20.21
N ASN A 343 -27.45 -10.66 -19.32
CA ASN A 343 -27.98 -11.99 -19.67
C ASN A 343 -29.48 -11.92 -20.00
N SER A 344 -29.90 -12.60 -21.08
CA SER A 344 -31.31 -12.67 -21.48
C SER A 344 -32.06 -13.66 -20.58
N GLY A 345 -32.70 -13.13 -19.52
CA GLY A 345 -33.58 -13.85 -18.59
C GLY A 345 -34.87 -13.08 -18.36
N ALA A 346 -35.98 -13.81 -18.34
CA ALA A 346 -37.37 -13.40 -18.58
C ALA A 346 -37.90 -12.23 -17.73
N ASP A 347 -38.85 -11.50 -18.33
CA ASP A 347 -39.72 -10.50 -17.72
C ASP A 347 -39.02 -9.30 -17.04
N LYS A 348 -39.70 -8.15 -17.03
CA LYS A 348 -39.31 -6.97 -16.23
C LYS A 348 -39.37 -7.26 -14.71
N HIS A 349 -39.95 -8.39 -14.33
CA HIS A 349 -40.24 -8.84 -12.97
C HIS A 349 -39.13 -9.69 -12.33
N GLU A 350 -38.04 -10.03 -13.06
CA GLU A 350 -36.90 -10.81 -12.53
C GLU A 350 -35.55 -10.07 -12.61
N LEU A 351 -35.54 -8.74 -12.40
CA LEU A 351 -34.33 -7.90 -12.48
C LEU A 351 -33.19 -8.37 -11.55
N GLN A 352 -33.51 -9.02 -10.43
CA GLN A 352 -32.54 -9.65 -9.51
C GLN A 352 -31.64 -10.72 -10.14
N LYS A 353 -31.90 -11.09 -11.40
CA LYS A 353 -31.19 -12.15 -12.12
C LYS A 353 -30.31 -11.69 -13.28
N ARG A 354 -30.18 -10.37 -13.50
CA ARG A 354 -29.55 -9.81 -14.70
C ARG A 354 -28.15 -9.28 -14.42
N GLU A 355 -27.17 -10.15 -14.64
CA GLU A 355 -25.77 -9.80 -14.52
C GLU A 355 -25.18 -9.38 -15.87
N VAL A 356 -24.15 -8.53 -15.82
CA VAL A 356 -23.40 -8.13 -17.01
C VAL A 356 -22.83 -9.38 -17.65
N LYS A 357 -23.33 -9.69 -18.84
CA LYS A 357 -22.89 -10.79 -19.69
C LYS A 357 -21.66 -10.39 -20.47
N THR A 358 -21.68 -9.22 -21.08
CA THR A 358 -20.59 -8.73 -21.91
C THR A 358 -20.32 -7.25 -21.69
N ILE A 359 -19.04 -6.90 -21.62
CA ILE A 359 -18.57 -5.51 -21.69
C ILE A 359 -17.73 -5.39 -22.94
N THR A 360 -18.12 -4.49 -23.84
CA THR A 360 -17.45 -4.25 -25.11
C THR A 360 -16.98 -2.80 -25.17
N ASN A 361 -15.73 -2.56 -25.56
CA ASN A 361 -15.27 -1.21 -25.87
C ASN A 361 -15.14 -1.07 -27.38
N THR A 362 -15.66 0.03 -27.92
CA THR A 362 -15.48 0.41 -29.32
C THR A 362 -14.84 1.78 -29.45
N ASP A 363 -14.16 1.99 -30.56
CA ASP A 363 -13.73 3.33 -30.98
C ASP A 363 -14.95 4.18 -31.42
N SER A 364 -14.67 5.40 -31.89
CA SER A 364 -15.70 6.31 -32.42
C SER A 364 -16.37 5.85 -33.72
N THR A 365 -15.79 4.87 -34.42
CA THR A 365 -16.34 4.29 -35.66
C THR A 365 -17.24 3.07 -35.38
N GLY A 366 -17.27 2.58 -34.14
CA GLY A 366 -17.96 1.36 -33.74
C GLY A 366 -17.11 0.09 -33.91
N THR A 367 -15.82 0.23 -34.22
CA THR A 367 -14.88 -0.89 -34.30
C THR A 367 -14.61 -1.44 -32.91
N LEU A 368 -14.73 -2.77 -32.76
CA LEU A 368 -14.47 -3.47 -31.50
C LEU A 368 -12.99 -3.37 -31.11
N LEU A 369 -12.71 -2.83 -29.93
CA LEU A 369 -11.37 -2.73 -29.36
C LEU A 369 -11.09 -3.89 -28.38
N LYS A 370 -12.02 -4.17 -27.47
CA LYS A 370 -11.94 -5.32 -26.53
C LYS A 370 -13.30 -5.77 -26.04
N SER A 371 -13.43 -7.04 -25.66
CA SER A 371 -14.67 -7.60 -25.09
C SER A 371 -14.41 -8.59 -23.96
N GLU A 372 -15.05 -8.40 -22.82
CA GLU A 372 -15.07 -9.35 -21.69
C GLU A 372 -16.44 -10.03 -21.62
N GLU A 373 -16.47 -11.31 -21.24
CA GLU A 373 -17.71 -12.09 -21.12
C GLU A 373 -17.79 -12.86 -19.80
N TRP A 374 -18.96 -12.90 -19.17
CA TRP A 374 -19.26 -13.68 -17.97
C TRP A 374 -20.49 -14.56 -18.19
N THR A 375 -20.47 -15.75 -17.58
CA THR A 375 -21.66 -16.59 -17.42
C THR A 375 -21.87 -16.88 -15.94
N TYR A 376 -23.11 -17.16 -15.57
CA TYR A 376 -23.53 -17.28 -14.18
C TYR A 376 -24.46 -18.48 -14.02
N ASN A 377 -24.49 -19.06 -12.82
CA ASN A 377 -25.43 -20.14 -12.49
C ASN A 377 -26.82 -19.56 -12.19
N ALA A 378 -27.79 -20.43 -11.88
CA ALA A 378 -29.14 -20.01 -11.48
C ALA A 378 -29.19 -19.25 -10.14
N GLN A 379 -28.06 -19.22 -9.41
CA GLN A 379 -27.89 -18.54 -8.13
C GLN A 379 -27.12 -17.22 -8.25
N HIS A 380 -26.67 -16.77 -9.43
CA HIS A 380 -25.85 -15.56 -9.64
C HIS A 380 -24.42 -15.65 -9.08
N ASP A 381 -23.82 -16.83 -9.20
CA ASP A 381 -22.39 -16.99 -9.03
C ASP A 381 -21.72 -17.14 -10.40
N VAL A 382 -20.59 -16.47 -10.62
CA VAL A 382 -19.84 -16.49 -11.88
C VAL A 382 -19.42 -17.92 -12.19
N LEU A 383 -19.97 -18.55 -13.21
CA LEU A 383 -19.56 -19.87 -13.69
C LEU A 383 -18.33 -19.79 -14.57
N THR A 384 -18.31 -18.81 -15.47
CA THR A 384 -17.16 -18.57 -16.34
C THR A 384 -16.85 -17.11 -16.47
N TYR A 385 -15.57 -16.77 -16.53
CA TYR A 385 -15.09 -15.46 -16.94
C TYR A 385 -14.18 -15.62 -18.15
N LYS A 386 -14.45 -14.85 -19.21
CA LYS A 386 -13.66 -14.79 -20.43
C LYS A 386 -13.05 -13.40 -20.60
N ASN A 387 -11.73 -13.33 -20.67
CA ASN A 387 -11.00 -12.07 -20.89
C ASN A 387 -11.07 -11.59 -22.36
N PRO A 388 -10.58 -10.37 -22.68
CA PRO A 388 -10.47 -9.85 -24.04
C PRO A 388 -9.78 -10.72 -25.09
N LEU A 389 -8.95 -11.67 -24.67
CA LEU A 389 -8.25 -12.62 -25.54
C LEU A 389 -8.99 -13.96 -25.66
N ALA A 390 -10.26 -14.00 -25.25
CA ALA A 390 -11.12 -15.17 -25.24
C ALA A 390 -10.66 -16.33 -24.33
N LYS A 391 -9.80 -16.07 -23.35
CA LYS A 391 -9.33 -17.06 -22.36
C LYS A 391 -10.33 -17.18 -21.22
N THR A 392 -10.70 -18.41 -20.87
CA THR A 392 -11.86 -18.68 -19.99
C THR A 392 -11.46 -19.33 -18.66
N TRP A 393 -11.72 -18.68 -17.52
CA TRP A 393 -11.72 -19.32 -16.20
C TRP A 393 -13.09 -19.91 -15.91
N THR A 394 -13.10 -21.04 -15.18
CA THR A 394 -14.32 -21.69 -14.70
C THR A 394 -14.31 -21.79 -13.19
N TYR A 395 -15.46 -21.54 -12.57
CA TYR A 395 -15.64 -21.61 -11.12
C TYR A 395 -16.77 -22.60 -10.81
N THR A 396 -16.59 -23.39 -9.76
CA THR A 396 -17.64 -24.26 -9.21
C THR A 396 -17.94 -23.88 -7.78
N TYR A 397 -19.16 -24.15 -7.34
CA TYR A 397 -19.66 -23.71 -6.05
C TYR A 397 -20.37 -24.84 -5.30
N LYS A 398 -20.29 -24.79 -3.96
CA LYS A 398 -21.15 -25.59 -3.07
C LYS A 398 -22.44 -24.80 -2.83
N LEU A 399 -23.58 -25.39 -3.19
CA LEU A 399 -24.91 -24.84 -2.91
C LEU A 399 -25.33 -25.25 -1.48
N ASP A 400 -25.63 -24.28 -0.63
CA ASP A 400 -26.40 -24.55 0.58
C ASP A 400 -27.86 -24.74 0.16
N GLY A 401 -28.48 -25.87 0.51
CA GLY A 401 -29.82 -26.29 0.04
C GLY A 401 -31.02 -25.39 0.41
N GLY A 402 -30.83 -24.09 0.62
CA GLY A 402 -31.86 -23.07 0.62
C GLY A 402 -31.90 -22.35 -0.74
N ASN A 403 -33.11 -22.03 -1.22
CA ASN A 403 -33.32 -21.57 -2.60
C ASN A 403 -32.64 -20.24 -3.01
N ASN A 404 -31.97 -19.50 -2.09
CA ASN A 404 -31.39 -18.17 -2.36
C ASN A 404 -29.94 -17.97 -1.82
N SER A 405 -29.17 -19.02 -1.56
CA SER A 405 -27.82 -18.89 -0.97
C SER A 405 -26.70 -18.67 -2.00
N VAL A 406 -25.76 -17.73 -1.72
CA VAL A 406 -24.50 -17.58 -2.49
C VAL A 406 -23.70 -18.88 -2.45
N GLY A 407 -23.18 -19.30 -3.59
CA GLY A 407 -22.30 -20.44 -3.68
C GLY A 407 -20.94 -20.17 -3.03
N LEU A 408 -20.46 -21.08 -2.19
CA LEU A 408 -19.09 -21.04 -1.69
C LEU A 408 -18.15 -21.61 -2.75
N VAL A 409 -17.15 -20.84 -3.21
CA VAL A 409 -16.22 -21.26 -4.27
C VAL A 409 -15.55 -22.56 -3.87
N LEU A 410 -15.84 -23.63 -4.60
CA LEU A 410 -15.36 -24.98 -4.38
C LEU A 410 -14.10 -25.23 -5.21
N THR A 411 -14.11 -24.92 -6.51
CA THR A 411 -12.93 -25.04 -7.37
C THR A 411 -12.81 -23.87 -8.34
N VAL A 412 -11.57 -23.55 -8.70
CA VAL A 412 -11.23 -22.60 -9.77
C VAL A 412 -10.38 -23.34 -10.80
N VAL A 413 -10.74 -23.22 -12.08
CA VAL A 413 -10.04 -23.83 -13.21
C VAL A 413 -9.61 -22.73 -14.18
N ASN A 414 -8.33 -22.73 -14.55
CA ASN A 414 -7.77 -21.76 -15.48
C ASN A 414 -8.05 -22.10 -16.96
N PRO A 415 -7.74 -21.21 -17.91
CA PRO A 415 -7.96 -21.46 -19.35
C PRO A 415 -7.18 -22.65 -19.92
N LEU A 416 -6.16 -23.12 -19.22
CA LEU A 416 -5.40 -24.34 -19.54
C LEU A 416 -6.06 -25.62 -19.01
N SER A 417 -7.30 -25.53 -18.50
CA SER A 417 -8.03 -26.64 -17.86
C SER A 417 -7.33 -27.21 -16.62
N GLN A 418 -6.50 -26.42 -15.95
CA GLN A 418 -5.83 -26.80 -14.72
C GLN A 418 -6.64 -26.29 -13.53
N THR A 419 -6.88 -27.15 -12.54
CA THR A 419 -7.45 -26.71 -11.25
C THR A 419 -6.37 -25.90 -10.53
N VAL A 420 -6.65 -24.64 -10.24
CA VAL A 420 -5.71 -23.73 -9.55
C VAL A 420 -6.03 -23.55 -8.07
N ALA A 421 -7.29 -23.80 -7.67
CA ALA A 421 -7.71 -23.78 -6.27
C ALA A 421 -8.85 -24.76 -6.00
N THR A 422 -8.91 -25.32 -4.79
CA THR A 422 -10.00 -26.15 -4.26
C THR A 422 -10.22 -25.84 -2.77
N ASN A 423 -11.44 -25.53 -2.37
CA ASN A 423 -11.75 -25.16 -0.97
C ASN A 423 -12.74 -26.14 -0.34
N THR A 424 -12.70 -26.30 0.98
CA THR A 424 -13.75 -27.01 1.72
C THR A 424 -14.26 -26.15 2.87
N TYR A 425 -15.52 -26.33 3.23
CA TYR A 425 -16.20 -25.53 4.24
C TYR A 425 -16.98 -26.41 5.22
N ASP A 426 -17.23 -25.90 6.42
CA ASP A 426 -17.96 -26.60 7.49
C ASP A 426 -19.35 -27.09 7.02
N THR A 427 -19.77 -28.25 7.50
CA THR A 427 -21.03 -28.93 7.17
C THR A 427 -21.99 -29.05 8.34
N SER A 428 -21.48 -28.88 9.58
CA SER A 428 -22.20 -29.20 10.82
C SER A 428 -22.28 -28.01 11.79
N GLY A 429 -21.53 -26.93 11.53
CA GLY A 429 -21.53 -25.67 12.26
C GLY A 429 -21.81 -24.44 11.39
N ASN A 430 -20.97 -23.41 11.48
CA ASN A 430 -21.07 -22.23 10.62
C ASN A 430 -20.54 -22.58 9.23
N LYS A 431 -21.45 -22.80 8.28
CA LYS A 431 -21.16 -23.32 6.92
C LYS A 431 -20.28 -22.42 6.05
N TYR A 432 -20.03 -21.17 6.48
CA TYR A 432 -19.14 -20.21 5.81
C TYR A 432 -17.68 -20.31 6.28
N ARG A 433 -17.38 -21.14 7.29
CA ARG A 433 -16.02 -21.39 7.75
C ARG A 433 -15.26 -22.20 6.73
N LEU A 434 -14.26 -21.58 6.10
CA LEU A 434 -13.25 -22.27 5.29
C LEU A 434 -12.50 -23.26 6.18
N LEU A 435 -12.55 -24.54 5.88
CA LEU A 435 -11.83 -25.59 6.61
C LEU A 435 -10.50 -25.91 5.94
N THR A 436 -10.49 -25.95 4.61
CA THR A 436 -9.27 -26.17 3.84
C THR A 436 -9.24 -25.31 2.59
N ALA A 437 -8.08 -24.79 2.24
CA ALA A 437 -7.82 -24.24 0.91
C ALA A 437 -6.67 -25.04 0.29
N THR A 438 -6.82 -25.47 -0.96
CA THR A 438 -5.86 -26.30 -1.67
C THR A 438 -5.49 -25.63 -2.99
N ASN A 439 -4.22 -25.42 -3.28
CA ASN A 439 -3.79 -24.81 -4.56
C ASN A 439 -3.69 -25.85 -5.69
N GLY A 440 -3.35 -25.39 -6.91
CA GLY A 440 -3.25 -26.22 -8.11
C GLY A 440 -2.14 -27.27 -8.13
N VAL A 441 -1.29 -27.30 -7.11
CA VAL A 441 -0.28 -28.36 -6.89
C VAL A 441 -0.61 -29.24 -5.68
N SER A 442 -1.90 -29.29 -5.30
CA SER A 442 -2.45 -30.14 -4.23
C SER A 442 -1.90 -29.85 -2.84
N LYS A 443 -1.56 -28.58 -2.56
CA LYS A 443 -1.04 -28.15 -1.25
C LYS A 443 -2.14 -27.50 -0.45
N THR A 444 -2.32 -27.95 0.79
CA THR A 444 -3.52 -27.66 1.58
C THR A 444 -3.20 -26.89 2.85
N TRP A 445 -3.79 -25.72 3.00
CA TRP A 445 -3.92 -25.01 4.26
C TRP A 445 -5.15 -25.51 4.99
N THR A 446 -5.04 -25.68 6.31
CA THR A 446 -6.17 -26.06 7.17
C THR A 446 -6.44 -24.98 8.20
N TYR A 447 -7.71 -24.75 8.47
CA TYR A 447 -8.19 -23.69 9.34
C TYR A 447 -9.07 -24.32 10.41
N ALA A 448 -8.69 -24.14 11.67
CA ALA A 448 -9.45 -24.65 12.80
C ALA A 448 -10.02 -23.49 13.64
N TYR A 449 -11.22 -23.74 14.15
CA TYR A 449 -12.03 -22.79 14.90
C TYR A 449 -12.43 -23.45 16.22
N SER A 450 -12.29 -22.76 17.33
CA SER A 450 -12.76 -23.21 18.63
C SER A 450 -14.29 -23.18 18.67
N GLN A 451 -14.86 -24.06 19.49
CA GLN A 451 -16.30 -24.07 19.79
C GLN A 451 -16.68 -23.00 20.83
N ASN A 452 -15.74 -22.13 21.21
CA ASN A 452 -15.99 -21.17 22.28
C ASN A 452 -16.89 -20.03 21.77
N THR A 453 -17.82 -19.61 22.62
CA THR A 453 -18.85 -18.60 22.29
C THR A 453 -18.28 -17.22 21.93
N ALA A 454 -16.99 -16.97 22.21
CA ALA A 454 -16.29 -15.72 21.90
C ALA A 454 -15.79 -15.60 20.45
N ASN A 455 -15.62 -16.70 19.70
CA ASN A 455 -15.13 -16.68 18.31
C ASN A 455 -16.24 -16.98 17.29
N SER A 456 -17.35 -16.24 17.40
CA SER A 456 -18.46 -16.33 16.45
C SER A 456 -18.08 -15.80 15.06
N TYR A 457 -17.05 -14.97 14.96
CA TYR A 457 -16.59 -14.19 13.79
C TYR A 457 -16.08 -14.96 12.56
N GLY A 458 -15.89 -16.27 12.65
CA GLY A 458 -15.33 -17.04 11.53
C GLY A 458 -13.85 -16.74 11.24
N VAL A 459 -13.12 -16.21 12.23
CA VAL A 459 -11.66 -16.11 12.18
C VAL A 459 -11.07 -17.42 12.72
N PRO A 460 -10.10 -18.05 12.04
CA PRO A 460 -9.48 -19.28 12.54
C PRO A 460 -8.67 -18.99 13.81
N ASP A 461 -8.82 -19.81 14.86
CA ASP A 461 -7.92 -19.76 16.02
C ASP A 461 -6.58 -20.43 15.70
N LYS A 462 -6.55 -21.22 14.62
CA LYS A 462 -5.38 -21.98 14.20
C LYS A 462 -5.37 -22.12 12.69
N ILE A 463 -4.26 -21.71 12.08
CA ILE A 463 -3.97 -21.92 10.67
C ILE A 463 -2.81 -22.90 10.61
N THR A 464 -2.96 -23.97 9.83
CA THR A 464 -1.86 -24.91 9.54
C THR A 464 -1.55 -24.84 8.06
N ASN A 465 -0.30 -24.53 7.71
CA ASN A 465 0.14 -24.48 6.32
C ASN A 465 0.37 -25.91 5.76
N PRO A 466 0.66 -26.06 4.45
CA PRO A 466 0.91 -27.36 3.84
C PRO A 466 2.10 -28.13 4.43
N SER A 467 3.10 -27.43 4.99
CA SER A 467 4.24 -28.05 5.67
C SER A 467 3.95 -28.48 7.12
N GLY A 468 2.72 -28.28 7.61
CA GLY A 468 2.28 -28.66 8.96
C GLY A 468 2.61 -27.64 10.04
N ALA A 469 3.18 -26.50 9.67
CA ALA A 469 3.50 -25.42 10.58
C ALA A 469 2.22 -24.67 11.00
N ILE A 470 2.17 -24.31 12.29
CA ILE A 470 0.96 -23.82 12.94
C ILE A 470 1.11 -22.36 13.33
N THR A 471 0.18 -21.52 12.90
CA THR A 471 -0.04 -20.18 13.45
C THR A 471 -1.28 -20.21 14.33
N ASN A 472 -1.13 -19.88 15.61
CA ASN A 472 -2.25 -19.73 16.54
C ASN A 472 -2.64 -18.27 16.65
N LEU A 473 -3.93 -17.99 16.58
CA LEU A 473 -4.52 -16.67 16.74
C LEU A 473 -5.39 -16.68 18.00
N LYS A 474 -5.27 -15.65 18.83
CA LYS A 474 -6.26 -15.35 19.86
C LYS A 474 -7.05 -14.14 19.42
N VAL A 475 -8.35 -14.35 19.30
CA VAL A 475 -9.31 -13.31 18.96
C VAL A 475 -10.16 -12.95 20.17
N ASP A 476 -10.53 -11.69 20.28
CA ASP A 476 -11.49 -11.25 21.29
C ASP A 476 -12.94 -11.46 20.83
N VAL A 477 -13.89 -11.11 21.71
CA VAL A 477 -15.34 -11.11 21.42
C VAL A 477 -15.76 -10.14 20.31
N ARG A 478 -14.82 -9.41 19.69
CA ARG A 478 -15.01 -8.57 18.51
C ARG A 478 -14.39 -9.15 17.23
N GLY A 479 -13.79 -10.35 17.30
CA GLY A 479 -13.12 -11.01 16.18
C GLY A 479 -11.76 -10.41 15.84
N ARG A 480 -11.21 -9.56 16.73
CA ARG A 480 -9.93 -8.90 16.52
C ARG A 480 -8.83 -9.77 17.10
N THR A 481 -7.80 -10.05 16.31
CA THR A 481 -6.62 -10.76 16.77
C THR A 481 -5.82 -9.88 17.73
N TYR A 482 -5.81 -10.23 19.01
CA TYR A 482 -4.99 -9.53 20.02
C TYR A 482 -3.70 -10.29 20.34
N GLU A 483 -3.58 -11.53 19.90
CA GLU A 483 -2.34 -12.30 19.97
C GLU A 483 -2.21 -13.18 18.73
N SER A 484 -1.04 -13.14 18.10
CA SER A 484 -0.68 -14.03 17.00
C SER A 484 0.63 -14.73 17.34
N ALA A 485 0.63 -16.05 17.37
CA ALA A 485 1.81 -16.85 17.66
C ALA A 485 2.08 -17.76 16.46
N GLY A 486 3.20 -17.50 15.78
CA GLY A 486 3.68 -18.37 14.72
C GLY A 486 4.14 -19.74 15.23
N PRO A 487 4.66 -20.59 14.33
CA PRO A 487 5.10 -21.95 14.66
C PRO A 487 6.17 -22.07 15.75
N SER A 488 6.94 -21.00 15.99
CA SER A 488 7.95 -20.91 17.05
C SER A 488 7.36 -20.73 18.45
N GLY A 489 6.06 -20.47 18.59
CA GLY A 489 5.38 -20.19 19.86
C GLY A 489 5.60 -18.76 20.39
N ASN A 490 6.40 -17.96 19.69
CA ASN A 490 6.65 -16.56 19.96
C ASN A 490 5.43 -15.73 19.54
N ALA A 491 4.86 -14.98 20.49
CA ALA A 491 3.60 -14.27 20.30
C ALA A 491 3.83 -12.77 20.11
N GLU A 492 3.26 -12.24 19.04
CA GLU A 492 3.02 -10.82 18.84
C GLU A 492 1.68 -10.46 19.48
N LYS A 493 1.62 -9.35 20.22
CA LYS A 493 0.42 -8.93 20.95
C LYS A 493 0.00 -7.53 20.57
N PHE A 494 -1.32 -7.35 20.48
CA PHE A 494 -1.95 -6.08 20.18
C PHE A 494 -2.91 -5.73 21.31
N GLU A 495 -2.72 -4.56 21.90
CA GLU A 495 -3.74 -3.95 22.78
C GLU A 495 -4.64 -3.07 21.91
N PHE A 496 -5.94 -2.90 22.23
CA PHE A 496 -6.84 -1.99 21.51
C PHE A 496 -7.55 -0.96 22.40
N ASP A 497 -7.73 0.26 21.90
CA ASP A 497 -8.56 1.27 22.56
C ASP A 497 -10.06 0.96 22.42
N ALA A 498 -10.91 1.85 22.95
CA ALA A 498 -12.35 1.63 22.91
C ALA A 498 -12.94 1.67 21.48
N LEU A 499 -12.27 2.31 20.52
CA LEU A 499 -12.69 2.47 19.12
C LEU A 499 -12.06 1.44 18.18
N ASP A 500 -11.57 0.31 18.69
CA ASP A 500 -10.92 -0.74 17.89
C ASP A 500 -9.59 -0.36 17.24
N ARG A 501 -8.89 0.62 17.81
CA ARG A 501 -7.61 1.06 17.32
C ARG A 501 -6.49 0.35 18.15
N VAL A 502 -5.46 -0.25 17.51
CA VAL A 502 -4.24 -0.89 18.07
C VAL A 502 -3.23 0.01 18.80
N ILE A 503 -3.12 -0.20 20.08
CA ILE A 503 -2.41 0.61 21.05
C ILE A 503 -0.91 0.54 21.13
N ARG A 504 -0.53 -0.70 21.16
CA ARG A 504 0.77 -1.15 21.56
C ARG A 504 0.83 -2.44 20.84
N GLN A 505 1.83 -2.50 19.99
CA GLN A 505 2.30 -3.74 19.46
C GLN A 505 3.42 -4.16 20.39
N THR A 506 3.23 -5.28 21.07
CA THR A 506 4.33 -5.93 21.78
C THR A 506 4.88 -7.00 20.88
N HIS A 507 6.11 -6.80 20.44
CA HIS A 507 6.85 -7.77 19.65
C HIS A 507 7.23 -8.98 20.52
N PRO A 508 7.60 -10.13 19.92
CA PRO A 508 7.97 -11.30 20.72
C PRO A 508 9.18 -11.15 21.67
N ASP A 509 10.02 -10.11 21.55
CA ASP A 509 11.13 -9.76 22.47
C ASP A 509 10.66 -8.93 23.66
N GLY A 510 9.38 -8.54 23.69
CA GLY A 510 8.84 -7.64 24.69
C GLY A 510 9.13 -6.17 24.40
N THR A 511 9.82 -5.83 23.30
CA THR A 511 9.87 -4.44 22.84
C THR A 511 8.50 -4.00 22.36
N THR A 512 8.22 -2.71 22.49
CA THR A 512 6.89 -2.18 22.23
C THR A 512 6.98 -1.04 21.25
N ARG A 513 6.11 -1.06 20.24
CA ARG A 513 5.76 0.13 19.47
C ARG A 513 4.46 0.67 20.00
N GLU A 514 4.44 1.97 20.21
CA GLU A 514 3.42 2.68 20.94
C GLU A 514 2.98 3.89 20.16
N TRP A 515 1.81 4.38 20.50
CA TRP A 515 0.99 5.10 19.59
C TRP A 515 -0.07 5.80 20.45
N ALA A 516 -0.14 7.13 20.55
CA ALA A 516 -1.24 7.93 21.14
C ALA A 516 -2.15 8.70 20.14
N PHE A 517 -3.47 8.73 20.37
CA PHE A 517 -4.47 9.51 19.60
C PHE A 517 -4.98 10.75 20.34
N CYS A 518 -5.39 11.77 19.59
CA CYS A 518 -6.28 12.85 20.03
C CYS A 518 -7.48 12.90 19.08
N GLY A 519 -8.69 12.68 19.59
CA GLY A 519 -9.83 12.57 18.68
C GLY A 519 -9.72 11.32 17.79
N PRO A 520 -10.11 11.44 16.50
CA PRO A 520 -9.87 10.43 15.47
C PRO A 520 -8.42 10.42 14.96
N HIS A 521 -7.60 11.41 15.31
CA HIS A 521 -6.28 11.64 14.72
C HIS A 521 -5.15 11.06 15.55
N LEU A 522 -4.17 10.47 14.85
CA LEU A 522 -2.91 10.01 15.43
C LEU A 522 -2.16 11.24 15.97
N ALA A 523 -1.91 11.34 17.26
CA ALA A 523 -1.21 12.50 17.84
C ALA A 523 0.30 12.26 18.03
N ALA A 524 0.71 11.06 18.40
CA ALA A 524 2.13 10.72 18.49
C ALA A 524 2.41 9.23 18.40
N GLU A 525 3.50 8.86 17.77
CA GLU A 525 4.07 7.52 17.77
C GLU A 525 5.31 7.46 18.67
N MET A 526 5.51 6.33 19.34
CA MET A 526 6.76 5.96 20.02
C MET A 526 7.30 4.66 19.43
N ASP A 527 8.53 4.72 18.93
CA ASP A 527 9.20 3.56 18.35
C ASP A 527 9.72 2.59 19.43
N GLU A 528 10.29 1.46 19.01
CA GLU A 528 10.80 0.42 19.90
C GLU A 528 11.98 0.87 20.77
N ASN A 529 12.65 1.98 20.41
CA ASN A 529 13.71 2.62 21.18
C ASN A 529 13.17 3.73 22.11
N GLY A 530 11.85 3.93 22.19
CA GLY A 530 11.20 4.98 22.97
C GLY A 530 11.27 6.37 22.35
N ARG A 531 11.59 6.48 21.06
CA ARG A 531 11.69 7.78 20.36
C ARG A 531 10.32 8.21 19.86
N ARG A 532 10.01 9.49 20.03
CA ARG A 532 8.67 10.03 19.78
C ARG A 532 8.59 10.86 18.49
N THR A 533 7.60 10.56 17.66
CA THR A 533 7.17 11.38 16.51
C THR A 533 5.79 11.95 16.80
N CYS A 534 5.59 13.25 16.60
CA CYS A 534 4.34 13.95 16.87
C CYS A 534 3.69 14.39 15.56
N TYR A 535 2.36 14.39 15.53
CA TYR A 535 1.55 14.77 14.37
C TYR A 535 0.53 15.81 14.80
N GLU A 536 0.41 16.89 14.03
CA GLU A 536 -0.58 17.94 14.22
C GLU A 536 -1.43 18.07 12.96
N TYR A 537 -2.70 18.41 13.15
CA TYR A 537 -3.70 18.48 12.09
C TYR A 537 -4.31 19.87 12.06
N ASP A 538 -4.74 20.30 10.88
CA ASP A 538 -5.54 21.51 10.75
C ASP A 538 -6.99 21.29 11.20
N ILE A 539 -7.79 22.36 11.19
CA ILE A 539 -9.23 22.33 11.51
C ILE A 539 -10.06 21.43 10.57
N MET A 540 -9.50 21.03 9.42
CA MET A 540 -10.08 20.06 8.49
C MET A 540 -9.55 18.63 8.76
N GLY A 541 -8.86 18.37 9.87
CA GLY A 541 -8.32 17.06 10.19
C GLY A 541 -7.25 16.55 9.22
N ARG A 542 -6.62 17.43 8.43
CA ARG A 542 -5.53 17.10 7.49
C ARG A 542 -4.18 17.27 8.18
N LEU A 543 -3.19 16.44 7.84
CA LEU A 543 -1.87 16.46 8.48
C LEU A 543 -1.16 17.78 8.19
N ALA A 544 -1.15 18.71 9.15
CA ALA A 544 -0.52 20.01 8.99
C ALA A 544 0.98 19.98 9.33
N LYS A 545 1.40 19.08 10.23
CA LYS A 545 2.78 19.06 10.72
C LYS A 545 3.18 17.73 11.32
N VAL A 546 4.45 17.37 11.09
CA VAL A 546 5.15 16.23 11.72
C VAL A 546 6.38 16.76 12.43
N THR A 547 6.58 16.36 13.69
CA THR A 547 7.78 16.69 14.47
C THR A 547 8.43 15.41 14.96
N ASP A 548 9.68 15.17 14.59
CA ASP A 548 10.47 14.04 15.07
C ASP A 548 11.89 14.49 15.49
N GLY A 549 12.81 13.54 15.69
CA GLY A 549 14.19 13.84 16.07
C GLY A 549 15.00 14.63 15.02
N SER A 550 14.48 14.74 13.78
CA SER A 550 15.10 15.50 12.68
C SER A 550 14.66 16.96 12.69
N GLY A 551 13.47 17.26 13.22
CA GLY A 551 12.89 18.59 13.27
C GLY A 551 11.44 18.59 12.80
N GLU A 552 11.02 19.70 12.20
CA GLU A 552 9.63 19.94 11.80
C GLU A 552 9.46 19.85 10.28
N THR A 553 8.48 19.06 9.84
CA THR A 553 7.95 19.09 8.47
C THR A 553 6.53 19.62 8.51
N SER A 554 6.20 20.65 7.72
CA SER A 554 4.86 21.24 7.67
C SER A 554 4.23 21.17 6.28
N TYR A 555 2.90 21.08 6.23
CA TYR A 555 2.12 20.93 5.01
C TYR A 555 1.03 22.01 4.92
N GLY A 556 0.85 22.56 3.72
CA GLY A 556 -0.24 23.48 3.40
C GLY A 556 -1.21 22.85 2.41
N TYR A 557 -2.47 23.27 2.46
CA TYR A 557 -3.55 22.74 1.64
C TYR A 557 -4.43 23.86 1.07
N ASN A 558 -5.03 23.63 -0.10
CA ASN A 558 -6.11 24.49 -0.60
C ASN A 558 -7.47 24.13 0.06
N ALA A 559 -8.54 24.83 -0.33
CA ALA A 559 -9.87 24.60 0.20
C ALA A 559 -10.40 23.17 -0.07
N GLU A 560 -9.99 22.55 -1.19
CA GLU A 560 -10.38 21.17 -1.55
C GLU A 560 -9.53 20.08 -0.89
N GLY A 561 -8.54 20.44 -0.08
CA GLY A 561 -7.68 19.46 0.61
C GLY A 561 -6.50 18.95 -0.20
N TRP A 562 -6.20 19.54 -1.35
CA TRP A 562 -4.99 19.22 -2.09
C TRP A 562 -3.78 19.93 -1.47
N GLN A 563 -2.68 19.20 -1.30
CA GLN A 563 -1.47 19.70 -0.65
C GLN A 563 -0.76 20.73 -1.54
N THR A 564 -0.83 22.01 -1.17
CA THR A 564 -0.22 23.11 -1.93
C THR A 564 1.22 23.37 -1.53
N THR A 565 1.63 23.02 -0.32
CA THR A 565 3.02 23.20 0.13
C THR A 565 3.51 22.05 1.00
N MET A 566 4.82 21.82 0.95
CA MET A 566 5.54 21.01 1.93
C MET A 566 6.85 21.70 2.29
N THR A 567 7.04 22.00 3.56
CA THR A 567 8.26 22.61 4.09
C THR A 567 9.01 21.59 4.92
N ASN A 568 10.26 21.34 4.57
CA ASN A 568 11.12 20.38 5.27
C ASN A 568 11.78 21.00 6.53
N PRO A 569 12.46 20.19 7.37
CA PRO A 569 13.15 20.67 8.59
C PRO A 569 14.24 21.74 8.37
N ARG A 570 14.77 21.89 7.14
CA ARG A 570 15.67 22.99 6.76
C ARG A 570 14.94 24.31 6.41
N GLY A 571 13.60 24.33 6.46
CA GLY A 571 12.79 25.49 6.09
C GLY A 571 12.66 25.71 4.58
N LYS A 572 12.94 24.69 3.77
CA LYS A 572 12.80 24.75 2.30
C LYS A 572 11.44 24.21 1.88
N THR A 573 10.75 24.94 1.02
CA THR A 573 9.35 24.69 0.67
C THR A 573 9.20 24.33 -0.81
N ASN A 574 8.57 23.18 -1.07
CA ASN A 574 8.02 22.86 -2.38
C ASN A 574 6.58 23.41 -2.44
N ALA A 575 6.19 24.02 -3.56
CA ALA A 575 4.81 24.41 -3.82
C ALA A 575 4.23 23.58 -4.98
N THR A 576 2.96 23.19 -4.87
CA THR A 576 2.26 22.39 -5.89
C THR A 576 0.99 23.11 -6.33
N THR A 577 0.78 23.20 -7.63
CA THR A 577 -0.47 23.71 -8.23
C THR A 577 -1.24 22.59 -8.88
N TYR A 578 -2.56 22.76 -8.94
CA TYR A 578 -3.50 21.80 -9.46
C TYR A 578 -4.36 22.44 -10.54
N ASP A 579 -4.94 21.64 -11.43
CA ASP A 579 -6.08 22.07 -12.24
C ASP A 579 -7.41 21.94 -11.47
N ASP A 580 -8.50 22.35 -12.10
CA ASP A 580 -9.82 22.46 -11.50
C ASP A 580 -10.44 21.11 -11.08
N ILE A 581 -9.79 19.99 -11.40
CA ILE A 581 -10.18 18.64 -10.98
C ILE A 581 -9.13 17.92 -10.12
N GLY A 582 -8.07 18.62 -9.71
CA GLY A 582 -7.12 18.11 -8.72
C GLY A 582 -5.91 17.38 -9.27
N ARG A 583 -5.62 17.51 -10.57
CA ARG A 583 -4.39 16.96 -11.17
C ARG A 583 -3.25 17.98 -11.03
N VAL A 584 -2.06 17.51 -10.68
CA VAL A 584 -0.88 18.39 -10.49
C VAL A 584 -0.49 19.02 -11.81
N THR A 585 -0.49 20.34 -11.92
CA THR A 585 -0.07 21.07 -13.13
C THR A 585 1.34 21.63 -13.02
N ARG A 586 1.81 21.91 -11.80
CA ARG A 586 3.15 22.42 -11.56
C ARG A 586 3.64 22.07 -10.15
N ILE A 587 4.93 21.81 -10.03
CA ILE A 587 5.66 21.75 -8.76
C ILE A 587 6.80 22.78 -8.85
N ASP A 588 6.81 23.73 -7.94
CA ASP A 588 7.92 24.65 -7.72
C ASP A 588 8.78 24.13 -6.58
N TYR A 589 10.03 23.82 -6.88
CA TYR A 589 11.03 23.46 -5.87
C TYR A 589 11.71 24.72 -5.34
N PRO A 590 12.35 24.66 -4.15
CA PRO A 590 13.19 25.73 -3.65
C PRO A 590 14.16 26.28 -4.72
N GLY A 591 14.29 27.61 -4.78
CA GLY A 591 15.09 28.27 -5.81
C GLY A 591 14.34 28.47 -7.14
N VAL A 592 14.90 27.97 -8.24
CA VAL A 592 14.43 28.25 -9.62
C VAL A 592 13.93 27.01 -10.37
N TRP A 593 13.96 25.85 -9.74
CA TRP A 593 13.60 24.58 -10.39
C TRP A 593 12.10 24.36 -10.39
N THR A 594 11.57 23.92 -11.53
CA THR A 594 10.13 23.67 -11.70
C THR A 594 9.86 22.42 -12.53
N GLU A 595 8.80 21.71 -12.16
CA GLU A 595 8.19 20.65 -12.97
C GLU A 595 6.80 21.10 -13.39
N THR A 596 6.42 20.90 -14.65
CA THR A 596 5.07 21.18 -15.15
C THR A 596 4.50 19.98 -15.88
N PHE A 597 3.20 19.80 -15.77
CA PHE A 597 2.48 18.67 -16.34
C PHE A 597 1.27 19.18 -17.12
N THR A 598 1.02 18.57 -18.27
CA THR A 598 -0.24 18.76 -19.01
C THR A 598 -0.91 17.42 -19.23
N TYR A 599 -2.23 17.44 -19.36
CA TYR A 599 -3.04 16.22 -19.47
C TYR A 599 -3.94 16.27 -20.69
N TYR A 600 -4.28 15.08 -21.20
CA TYR A 600 -5.42 14.90 -22.09
C TYR A 600 -6.73 14.95 -21.28
N GLU A 601 -7.86 15.18 -21.95
CA GLU A 601 -9.19 15.19 -21.31
C GLU A 601 -9.45 13.92 -20.46
N PRO A 602 -9.07 12.69 -20.88
CA PRO A 602 -9.24 11.48 -20.08
C PRO A 602 -8.34 11.37 -18.83
N GLY A 603 -7.50 12.37 -18.52
CA GLY A 603 -6.61 12.36 -17.36
C GLY A 603 -5.21 11.79 -17.60
N MET A 604 -4.93 11.30 -18.81
CA MET A 604 -3.60 10.78 -19.17
C MET A 604 -2.58 11.92 -19.30
N LEU A 605 -1.35 11.68 -18.84
CA LEU A 605 -0.26 12.65 -18.95
C LEU A 605 0.05 12.91 -20.43
N LYS A 606 -0.04 14.15 -20.89
CA LYS A 606 0.26 14.58 -22.26
C LYS A 606 1.69 15.06 -22.39
N SER A 607 2.17 15.83 -21.42
CA SER A 607 3.57 16.25 -21.37
C SER A 607 4.05 16.46 -19.96
N LYS A 608 5.35 16.25 -19.77
CA LYS A 608 6.10 16.63 -18.58
C LYS A 608 7.21 17.58 -19.01
N ALA A 609 7.32 18.75 -18.39
CA ALA A 609 8.45 19.64 -18.57
C ALA A 609 9.20 19.90 -17.28
N ASN A 610 10.53 19.93 -17.34
CA ASN A 610 11.41 20.25 -16.21
C ASN A 610 12.23 21.48 -16.60
N SER A 611 12.36 22.45 -15.69
CA SER A 611 13.12 23.67 -15.94
C SER A 611 13.97 24.08 -14.75
N ASP A 612 15.20 24.53 -15.00
CA ASP A 612 16.10 25.13 -14.01
C ASP A 612 16.04 26.66 -13.99
N GLY A 613 15.02 27.26 -14.64
CA GLY A 613 14.88 28.70 -14.82
C GLY A 613 15.65 29.27 -16.02
N THR A 614 16.54 28.50 -16.65
CA THR A 614 17.28 28.90 -17.85
C THR A 614 16.98 28.00 -19.06
N THR A 615 16.84 26.70 -18.81
CA THR A 615 16.59 25.67 -19.80
C THR A 615 15.27 24.96 -19.43
N THR A 616 14.51 24.55 -20.44
CA THR A 616 13.29 23.75 -20.25
C THR A 616 13.33 22.55 -21.19
N THR A 617 13.06 21.37 -20.64
CA THR A 617 13.03 20.11 -21.39
C THR A 617 11.66 19.48 -21.26
N ILE A 618 11.06 19.09 -22.38
CA ILE A 618 9.69 18.60 -22.47
C ILE A 618 9.70 17.19 -23.04
N VAL A 619 9.05 16.24 -22.34
CA VAL A 619 8.72 14.90 -22.84
C VAL A 619 7.23 14.87 -23.14
N THR A 620 6.83 14.38 -24.31
CA THR A 620 5.41 14.15 -24.65
C THR A 620 5.09 12.66 -24.66
N TYR A 621 3.82 12.33 -24.40
CA TYR A 621 3.35 10.95 -24.30
C TYR A 621 2.19 10.75 -25.26
N GLU A 622 2.25 9.68 -26.04
CA GLU A 622 1.16 9.25 -26.92
C GLU A 622 0.58 7.93 -26.44
N TYR A 623 -0.72 7.75 -26.66
CA TYR A 623 -1.48 6.57 -26.22
C TYR A 623 -2.27 5.96 -27.38
N ASP A 624 -2.63 4.70 -27.24
CA ASP A 624 -3.52 4.00 -28.16
C ASP A 624 -5.03 4.27 -27.83
N ASP A 625 -5.92 3.68 -28.64
CA ASP A 625 -7.37 3.74 -28.46
C ASP A 625 -7.87 2.91 -27.24
N LEU A 626 -6.99 2.38 -26.41
CA LEU A 626 -7.33 1.71 -25.14
C LEU A 626 -6.67 2.40 -23.94
N TYR A 627 -6.06 3.57 -24.15
CA TYR A 627 -5.34 4.35 -23.14
C TYR A 627 -4.04 3.70 -22.65
N ASN A 628 -3.48 2.76 -23.40
CA ASN A 628 -2.15 2.22 -23.14
C ASN A 628 -1.11 3.18 -23.72
N LEU A 629 0.01 3.34 -23.01
CA LEU A 629 1.13 4.13 -23.51
C LEU A 629 1.65 3.50 -24.80
N LYS A 630 1.76 4.33 -25.84
CA LYS A 630 2.22 3.93 -27.18
C LYS A 630 3.59 4.51 -27.51
N LYS A 631 3.87 5.73 -27.08
CA LYS A 631 5.14 6.42 -27.36
C LYS A 631 5.50 7.41 -26.27
N LYS A 632 6.80 7.54 -25.97
CA LYS A 632 7.35 8.69 -25.25
C LYS A 632 8.23 9.46 -26.23
N ASP A 633 7.88 10.71 -26.54
CA ASP A 633 8.73 11.53 -27.41
C ASP A 633 9.72 12.31 -26.57
N PHE A 634 10.99 12.02 -26.81
CA PHE A 634 12.11 12.68 -26.17
C PHE A 634 12.68 13.77 -27.10
N PRO A 635 13.13 14.91 -26.57
CA PRO A 635 13.81 15.94 -27.37
C PRO A 635 15.06 15.44 -28.11
N SER A 636 15.69 14.36 -27.62
CA SER A 636 16.81 13.67 -28.26
C SER A 636 16.42 12.92 -29.55
N GLY A 637 15.14 12.59 -29.74
CA GLY A 637 14.64 11.73 -30.83
C GLY A 637 14.84 10.23 -30.60
N THR A 638 15.27 9.80 -29.42
CA THR A 638 15.44 8.39 -29.03
C THR A 638 14.15 7.81 -28.46
N ASP A 639 13.05 7.94 -29.20
CA ASP A 639 11.70 7.73 -28.68
C ASP A 639 11.37 6.24 -28.50
N PRO A 640 11.06 5.76 -27.29
CA PRO A 640 10.55 4.41 -27.10
C PRO A 640 9.08 4.31 -27.52
N GLU A 641 8.79 3.25 -28.26
CA GLU A 641 7.48 2.84 -28.74
C GLU A 641 7.05 1.53 -28.08
N PHE A 642 5.77 1.43 -27.78
CA PHE A 642 5.16 0.31 -27.07
C PHE A 642 3.96 -0.19 -27.86
N GLU A 643 3.82 -1.51 -27.93
CA GLU A 643 2.59 -2.16 -28.37
C GLU A 643 2.07 -3.05 -27.23
N THR A 644 0.76 -3.03 -27.03
CA THR A 644 0.06 -3.84 -26.03
C THR A 644 -1.01 -4.71 -26.67
N ASP A 645 -1.34 -5.83 -26.03
CA ASP A 645 -2.52 -6.61 -26.39
C ASP A 645 -3.82 -6.00 -25.83
N ALA A 646 -4.97 -6.62 -26.12
CA ALA A 646 -6.27 -6.17 -25.64
C ALA A 646 -6.47 -6.24 -24.11
N ASN A 647 -5.57 -6.94 -23.40
CA ASN A 647 -5.51 -6.97 -21.93
C ASN A 647 -4.63 -5.83 -21.36
N GLY A 648 -3.99 -5.02 -22.21
CA GLY A 648 -3.09 -3.94 -21.81
C GLY A 648 -1.67 -4.43 -21.47
N ARG A 649 -1.31 -5.67 -21.83
CA ARG A 649 0.03 -6.21 -21.57
C ARG A 649 0.96 -5.87 -22.71
N ALA A 650 2.19 -5.45 -22.40
CA ALA A 650 3.21 -5.17 -23.41
C ALA A 650 3.53 -6.43 -24.22
N THR A 651 3.42 -6.34 -25.55
CA THR A 651 3.79 -7.38 -26.51
C THR A 651 5.04 -6.98 -27.29
N LYS A 652 5.31 -5.69 -27.40
CA LYS A 652 6.52 -5.15 -28.04
C LYS A 652 6.95 -3.86 -27.38
N MET A 653 8.27 -3.69 -27.27
CA MET A 653 8.92 -2.44 -26.90
C MET A 653 10.04 -2.19 -27.89
N LYS A 654 10.12 -0.98 -28.43
CA LYS A 654 11.07 -0.63 -29.49
C LYS A 654 11.67 0.74 -29.19
N ASP A 655 12.96 0.89 -29.39
CA ASP A 655 13.65 2.18 -29.32
C ASP A 655 14.75 2.22 -30.40
N THR A 656 15.63 3.21 -30.37
CA THR A 656 16.76 3.31 -31.31
C THR A 656 17.83 2.23 -31.13
N LEU A 657 17.81 1.50 -30.01
CA LEU A 657 18.81 0.49 -29.63
C LEU A 657 18.38 -0.92 -30.03
N GLY A 658 17.08 -1.18 -30.06
CA GLY A 658 16.55 -2.46 -30.49
C GLY A 658 15.06 -2.63 -30.33
N GLU A 659 14.63 -3.87 -30.46
CA GLU A 659 13.25 -4.26 -30.27
C GLU A 659 13.19 -5.49 -29.36
N LYS A 660 12.28 -5.45 -28.40
CA LYS A 660 11.91 -6.53 -27.49
C LYS A 660 10.50 -7.00 -27.80
N ARG A 661 10.27 -8.31 -27.92
CA ARG A 661 8.94 -8.93 -28.12
C ARG A 661 8.63 -9.88 -26.97
N LEU A 662 7.42 -9.78 -26.41
CA LEU A 662 6.95 -10.55 -25.26
C LEU A 662 5.77 -11.44 -25.65
N TYR A 663 5.78 -12.68 -25.16
CA TYR A 663 4.79 -13.70 -25.49
C TYR A 663 4.20 -14.30 -24.22
N TYR A 664 2.89 -14.48 -24.19
CA TYR A 664 2.15 -14.99 -23.04
C TYR A 664 1.39 -16.27 -23.38
N ASP A 665 1.20 -17.14 -22.40
CA ASP A 665 0.29 -18.28 -22.53
C ASP A 665 -1.16 -17.92 -22.23
N ASP A 666 -2.04 -18.91 -22.35
CA ASP A 666 -3.47 -18.78 -22.13
C ASP A 666 -3.86 -18.55 -20.66
N ALA A 667 -2.94 -18.79 -19.71
CA ALA A 667 -3.10 -18.44 -18.30
C ALA A 667 -2.51 -17.05 -17.98
N ASP A 668 -2.24 -16.26 -19.02
CA ASP A 668 -1.71 -14.90 -18.97
C ASP A 668 -0.28 -14.77 -18.41
N ARG A 669 0.51 -15.86 -18.46
CA ARG A 669 1.89 -15.88 -17.95
C ARG A 669 2.90 -15.65 -19.07
N LEU A 670 3.97 -14.88 -18.79
CA LEU A 670 5.05 -14.67 -19.74
C LEU A 670 5.78 -15.99 -20.03
N THR A 671 5.83 -16.40 -21.30
CA THR A 671 6.47 -17.65 -21.75
C THR A 671 7.72 -17.43 -22.57
N LYS A 672 7.85 -16.27 -23.21
CA LYS A 672 9.01 -15.98 -24.05
C LYS A 672 9.28 -14.49 -24.16
N VAL A 673 10.56 -14.14 -24.23
CA VAL A 673 11.06 -12.80 -24.57
C VAL A 673 12.10 -12.94 -25.67
N GLU A 674 12.00 -12.13 -26.72
CA GLU A 674 12.98 -12.06 -27.79
C GLU A 674 13.50 -10.64 -27.92
N GLN A 675 14.83 -10.48 -27.92
CA GLN A 675 15.48 -9.20 -28.11
C GLN A 675 16.33 -9.25 -29.37
N GLY A 676 16.26 -8.23 -30.20
CA GLY A 676 17.11 -8.07 -31.38
C GLY A 676 17.44 -6.60 -31.68
N PRO A 677 18.17 -6.35 -32.78
CA PRO A 677 18.26 -5.01 -33.35
C PRO A 677 16.88 -4.49 -33.76
N VAL A 678 16.80 -3.21 -34.08
CA VAL A 678 15.56 -2.58 -34.54
C VAL A 678 14.98 -3.34 -35.74
N ASP A 679 13.69 -3.67 -35.67
CA ASP A 679 12.93 -4.38 -36.71
C ASP A 679 13.50 -5.76 -37.09
N PHE A 680 14.11 -6.47 -36.12
CA PHE A 680 14.62 -7.83 -36.33
C PHE A 680 13.52 -8.80 -36.79
N THR A 681 13.94 -9.82 -37.54
CA THR A 681 13.07 -10.92 -37.94
C THR A 681 13.19 -12.08 -36.97
N VAL A 682 12.03 -12.56 -36.50
CA VAL A 682 11.96 -13.65 -35.51
C VAL A 682 12.62 -14.90 -36.06
N GLY A 683 13.54 -15.47 -35.28
CA GLY A 683 14.29 -16.67 -35.64
C GLY A 683 15.48 -16.47 -36.58
N THR A 684 15.80 -15.25 -37.03
CA THR A 684 16.95 -15.00 -37.92
C THR A 684 18.08 -14.20 -37.29
N ASP A 685 17.76 -13.10 -36.61
CA ASP A 685 18.73 -12.10 -36.17
C ASP A 685 18.48 -11.51 -34.78
N GLN A 686 17.68 -12.21 -33.97
CA GLN A 686 17.59 -12.00 -32.53
C GLN A 686 18.97 -12.05 -31.88
N ASN A 687 19.25 -11.12 -30.96
CA ASN A 687 20.43 -11.12 -30.10
C ASN A 687 20.32 -12.20 -29.02
N TYR A 688 19.15 -12.32 -28.38
CA TYR A 688 18.87 -13.40 -27.43
C TYR A 688 17.37 -13.73 -27.34
N VAL A 689 17.10 -14.92 -26.82
CA VAL A 689 15.77 -15.42 -26.49
C VAL A 689 15.77 -15.96 -25.06
N LEU A 690 14.79 -15.55 -24.26
CA LEU A 690 14.43 -16.13 -22.97
C LEU A 690 13.15 -16.93 -23.12
N GLU A 691 13.12 -18.15 -22.62
CA GLU A 691 11.94 -19.02 -22.57
C GLU A 691 11.64 -19.38 -21.10
N TYR A 692 10.37 -19.36 -20.72
CA TYR A 692 9.90 -19.63 -19.36
C TYR A 692 8.95 -20.83 -19.33
N THR A 693 9.12 -21.70 -18.33
CA THR A 693 8.17 -22.79 -18.04
C THR A 693 7.57 -22.62 -16.65
N TRP A 694 6.30 -22.99 -16.52
CA TRP A 694 5.50 -22.79 -15.31
C TRP A 694 4.82 -24.09 -14.89
N ASN A 695 4.64 -24.28 -13.58
CA ASN A 695 3.79 -25.36 -13.05
C ASN A 695 2.30 -24.95 -13.01
N ALA A 696 1.43 -25.84 -12.52
CA ALA A 696 -0.01 -25.60 -12.42
C ALA A 696 -0.41 -24.56 -11.35
N ALA A 697 0.49 -24.24 -10.43
CA ALA A 697 0.33 -23.16 -9.43
C ALA A 697 0.93 -21.82 -9.91
N SER A 698 1.25 -21.70 -11.21
CA SER A 698 1.87 -20.50 -11.79
C SER A 698 3.21 -20.11 -11.15
N GLN A 699 3.94 -21.08 -10.61
CA GLN A 699 5.32 -20.90 -10.18
C GLN A 699 6.26 -21.22 -11.34
N ARG A 700 7.29 -20.39 -11.54
CA ARG A 700 8.27 -20.54 -12.62
C ARG A 700 9.22 -21.68 -12.31
N THR A 701 9.17 -22.75 -13.10
CA THR A 701 10.03 -23.93 -12.92
C THR A 701 11.25 -23.93 -13.84
N GLN A 702 11.28 -23.08 -14.87
CA GLN A 702 12.44 -22.98 -15.75
C GLN A 702 12.59 -21.58 -16.35
N VAL A 703 13.84 -21.16 -16.51
CA VAL A 703 14.27 -20.08 -17.40
C VAL A 703 15.33 -20.64 -18.34
N LYS A 704 15.21 -20.36 -19.63
CA LYS A 704 16.16 -20.82 -20.65
C LYS A 704 16.61 -19.65 -21.52
N LEU A 705 17.90 -19.37 -21.52
CA LEU A 705 18.55 -18.32 -22.31
C LEU A 705 19.26 -18.91 -23.51
N THR A 706 18.96 -18.39 -24.70
CA THR A 706 19.75 -18.64 -25.91
C THR A 706 20.26 -17.31 -26.46
N VAL A 707 21.56 -17.06 -26.31
CA VAL A 707 22.24 -15.94 -26.99
C VAL A 707 22.57 -16.37 -28.41
N ARG A 708 22.40 -15.47 -29.39
CA ARG A 708 22.59 -15.78 -30.82
C ARG A 708 23.91 -16.50 -31.07
N THR A 709 23.87 -17.58 -31.86
CA THR A 709 25.04 -18.43 -32.19
C THR A 709 25.73 -19.14 -31.02
N GLN A 710 25.26 -18.95 -29.79
CA GLN A 710 25.80 -19.57 -28.59
C GLN A 710 24.94 -20.76 -28.15
N SER A 711 25.52 -21.66 -27.37
CA SER A 711 24.77 -22.73 -26.72
C SER A 711 23.82 -22.15 -25.66
N THR A 712 22.69 -22.80 -25.47
CA THR A 712 21.69 -22.48 -24.45
C THR A 712 22.27 -22.53 -23.03
N ARG A 713 21.71 -21.72 -22.12
CA ARG A 713 21.87 -21.79 -20.66
C ARG A 713 20.49 -21.97 -20.03
N GLN A 714 20.38 -22.84 -19.05
CA GLN A 714 19.09 -23.23 -18.46
C GLN A 714 19.19 -23.23 -16.94
N TRP A 715 18.18 -22.67 -16.28
CA TRP A 715 17.99 -22.71 -14.85
C TRP A 715 16.67 -23.42 -14.56
N ASP A 716 16.71 -24.46 -13.74
CA ASP A 716 15.53 -25.22 -13.33
C ASP A 716 15.25 -25.00 -11.84
N SER A 717 13.99 -24.83 -11.49
CA SER A 717 13.54 -24.58 -10.11
C SER A 717 12.46 -25.56 -9.69
N THR A 718 12.56 -26.03 -8.45
CA THR A 718 11.49 -26.79 -7.78
C THR A 718 11.11 -26.09 -6.49
N PHE A 719 9.89 -26.32 -6.02
CA PHE A 719 9.32 -25.65 -4.86
C PHE A 719 8.88 -26.67 -3.81
N HIS A 720 8.93 -26.26 -2.55
CA HIS A 720 8.39 -27.01 -1.42
C HIS A 720 6.85 -26.97 -1.44
N ASP A 721 6.28 -27.74 -0.52
CA ASP A 721 4.85 -27.88 -0.36
C ASP A 721 4.14 -26.58 0.04
N ASP A 722 4.83 -25.67 0.70
CA ASP A 722 4.34 -24.34 1.09
C ASP A 722 4.60 -23.25 0.04
N GLY A 723 5.15 -23.62 -1.13
CA GLY A 723 5.40 -22.70 -2.24
C GLY A 723 6.78 -22.05 -2.23
N GLU A 724 7.56 -22.26 -1.17
CA GLU A 724 8.94 -21.76 -1.05
C GLU A 724 9.88 -22.42 -2.07
N LEU A 725 10.91 -21.70 -2.54
CA LEU A 725 11.93 -22.27 -3.43
C LEU A 725 12.64 -23.42 -2.71
N ASN A 726 12.70 -24.61 -3.31
CA ASN A 726 13.36 -25.80 -2.73
C ASN A 726 14.73 -26.04 -3.35
N LEU A 727 14.77 -26.24 -4.66
CA LEU A 727 15.99 -26.58 -5.39
C LEU A 727 16.09 -25.70 -6.63
N LEU A 728 17.29 -25.18 -6.87
CA LEU A 728 17.65 -24.49 -8.10
C LEU A 728 18.83 -25.23 -8.75
N THR A 729 18.70 -25.62 -10.01
CA THR A 729 19.79 -26.19 -10.81
C THR A 729 20.24 -25.16 -11.84
N ASN A 730 21.55 -24.87 -11.88
CA ASN A 730 22.11 -23.88 -12.79
C ASN A 730 22.56 -24.49 -14.15
N PRO A 731 22.97 -23.67 -15.13
CA PRO A 731 23.38 -24.15 -16.45
C PRO A 731 24.63 -25.05 -16.46
N ASP A 732 25.44 -25.00 -15.40
CA ASP A 732 26.62 -25.83 -15.21
C ASP A 732 26.29 -27.15 -14.48
N GLY A 733 25.02 -27.36 -14.11
CA GLY A 733 24.50 -28.53 -13.41
C GLY A 733 24.57 -28.44 -11.88
N ASP A 734 25.14 -27.39 -11.31
CA ASP A 734 25.21 -27.25 -9.85
C ASP A 734 23.82 -27.01 -9.27
N GLU A 735 23.57 -27.62 -8.12
CA GLU A 735 22.29 -27.53 -7.42
C GLU A 735 22.42 -26.66 -6.17
N THR A 736 21.40 -25.86 -5.89
CA THR A 736 21.29 -25.07 -4.66
C THR A 736 20.00 -25.41 -3.95
N LYS A 737 20.12 -26.01 -2.76
CA LYS A 737 18.99 -26.37 -1.92
C LYS A 737 18.72 -25.28 -0.89
N HIS A 738 17.46 -24.91 -0.73
CA HIS A 738 16.98 -23.95 0.25
C HIS A 738 16.11 -24.67 1.28
N GLU A 739 16.40 -24.43 2.56
CA GLU A 739 15.69 -25.01 3.68
C GLU A 739 15.21 -23.88 4.58
N TYR A 740 13.99 -24.00 5.09
CA TYR A 740 13.33 -22.97 5.89
C TYR A 740 13.06 -23.49 7.30
N LEU A 741 12.91 -22.56 8.23
CA LEU A 741 12.29 -22.80 9.51
C LEU A 741 10.80 -23.07 9.31
N THR A 742 10.14 -23.61 10.33
CA THR A 742 8.69 -23.85 10.29
C THR A 742 7.88 -22.57 10.04
N ASP A 743 8.42 -21.40 10.37
CA ASP A 743 7.80 -20.10 10.12
C ASP A 743 8.21 -19.45 8.78
N ALA A 744 8.67 -20.26 7.81
CA ALA A 744 9.06 -19.86 6.46
C ALA A 744 10.31 -18.95 6.35
N ARG A 745 11.01 -18.66 7.45
CA ARG A 745 12.29 -17.96 7.37
C ARG A 745 13.38 -18.87 6.82
N LEU A 746 14.23 -18.34 5.94
CA LEU A 746 15.34 -19.11 5.37
C LEU A 746 16.29 -19.58 6.47
N LYS A 747 16.43 -20.88 6.63
CA LYS A 747 17.27 -21.53 7.66
C LYS A 747 18.65 -21.83 7.13
N LYS A 748 18.72 -22.37 5.92
CA LYS A 748 19.96 -22.88 5.34
C LYS A 748 19.91 -22.88 3.83
N ILE A 749 21.02 -22.50 3.20
CA ILE A 749 21.29 -22.74 1.79
C ILE A 749 22.42 -23.76 1.71
N THR A 750 22.25 -24.81 0.91
CA THR A 750 23.30 -25.80 0.62
C THR A 750 23.63 -25.74 -0.86
N LEU A 751 24.90 -25.48 -1.16
CA LEU A 751 25.44 -25.47 -2.52
C LEU A 751 26.03 -26.85 -2.82
N LEU A 752 25.60 -27.48 -3.91
CA LEU A 752 25.96 -28.83 -4.34
C LEU A 752 26.59 -28.76 -5.73
N PHE A 753 27.88 -29.08 -5.85
CA PHE A 753 28.61 -28.93 -7.10
C PHE A 753 28.67 -30.26 -7.86
N GLN A 754 28.35 -30.26 -9.16
CA GLN A 754 28.22 -31.54 -9.89
C GLN A 754 29.54 -32.27 -10.13
N SER A 755 30.66 -31.55 -10.17
CA SER A 755 31.96 -32.14 -10.52
C SER A 755 32.78 -32.66 -9.33
N GLU A 756 32.40 -32.34 -8.10
CA GLU A 756 33.18 -32.67 -6.90
C GLU A 756 32.23 -32.94 -5.74
N SER A 757 32.51 -33.94 -4.91
CA SER A 757 31.66 -34.36 -3.78
C SER A 757 31.46 -33.31 -2.66
N ASN A 758 31.84 -32.06 -2.92
CA ASN A 758 31.91 -30.92 -2.02
C ASN A 758 30.54 -30.25 -1.86
N LYS A 759 30.29 -29.66 -0.69
CA LYS A 759 29.02 -29.05 -0.28
C LYS A 759 29.28 -27.89 0.66
N SER A 760 29.29 -26.66 0.14
CA SER A 760 29.32 -25.50 1.03
C SER A 760 27.91 -25.18 1.52
N THR A 761 27.84 -24.62 2.72
CA THR A 761 26.57 -24.32 3.37
C THR A 761 26.59 -22.91 3.92
N ARG A 762 25.48 -22.19 3.77
CA ARG A 762 25.19 -20.98 4.55
C ARG A 762 24.06 -21.29 5.52
N GLU A 763 24.30 -20.98 6.78
CA GLU A 763 23.34 -21.15 7.87
C GLU A 763 22.95 -19.78 8.44
N TYR A 764 21.65 -19.60 8.64
CA TYR A 764 21.07 -18.39 9.20
C TYR A 764 20.58 -18.67 10.62
N PHE A 765 21.02 -17.83 11.56
CA PHE A 765 20.66 -17.94 12.96
C PHE A 765 19.89 -16.69 13.35
N TYR A 766 18.66 -16.89 13.78
CA TYR A 766 17.78 -15.82 14.20
C TYR A 766 17.81 -15.69 15.72
N GLN A 767 17.60 -14.47 16.19
CA GLN A 767 17.68 -14.14 17.61
C GLN A 767 16.67 -14.92 18.48
N ASP A 768 15.59 -15.39 17.88
CA ASP A 768 14.45 -16.05 18.52
C ASP A 768 14.46 -17.59 18.37
N THR A 769 15.37 -18.16 17.56
CA THR A 769 15.53 -19.61 17.43
C THR A 769 16.53 -20.12 18.47
N ASN A 770 16.01 -20.92 19.39
CA ASN A 770 16.72 -21.46 20.55
C ASN A 770 17.80 -22.47 20.11
N ASP A 771 19.02 -22.00 19.81
CA ASP A 771 20.21 -22.86 19.69
C ASP A 771 21.33 -22.35 20.61
N SER A 772 21.86 -23.28 21.41
CA SER A 772 22.64 -23.07 22.62
C SER A 772 23.74 -21.98 22.55
N HIS A 773 23.63 -21.02 23.48
CA HIS A 773 24.66 -20.29 24.27
C HIS A 773 24.28 -18.80 24.43
N ALA A 774 23.85 -18.48 25.65
CA ALA A 774 23.58 -17.15 26.23
C ALA A 774 22.48 -16.27 25.58
N TYR A 775 21.54 -15.90 26.46
CA TYR A 775 20.24 -15.23 26.31
C TYR A 775 20.21 -13.95 25.47
N LEU A 776 19.20 -13.84 24.59
CA LEU A 776 18.27 -12.71 24.40
C LEU A 776 17.33 -13.04 23.23
N SER A 777 16.06 -13.28 23.54
CA SER A 777 14.98 -13.65 22.61
C SER A 777 14.33 -12.43 21.97
N GLY A 778 13.95 -12.53 20.69
CA GLY A 778 12.60 -12.10 20.30
C GLY A 778 12.41 -11.04 19.20
N LYS A 779 13.22 -11.02 18.15
CA LYS A 779 12.67 -10.55 16.87
C LYS A 779 12.50 -11.73 15.96
N ASN A 780 11.27 -12.01 15.55
CA ASN A 780 10.94 -12.93 14.45
C ASN A 780 11.57 -12.50 13.11
N ARG A 781 12.54 -11.56 13.10
CA ARG A 781 13.06 -10.88 11.90
C ARG A 781 14.56 -10.54 11.97
N LEU A 782 15.19 -10.62 13.13
CA LEU A 782 16.59 -10.20 13.25
C LEU A 782 17.55 -11.36 13.13
N LEU A 783 18.35 -11.27 12.08
CA LEU A 783 19.47 -12.13 11.82
C LEU A 783 20.56 -11.84 12.85
N ARG A 784 20.75 -12.77 13.79
CA ARG A 784 21.80 -12.68 14.83
C ARG A 784 23.14 -13.11 14.27
N ARG A 785 23.14 -14.12 13.39
CA ARG A 785 24.37 -14.62 12.81
C ARG A 785 24.15 -15.24 11.44
N THR A 786 25.13 -15.06 10.56
CA THR A 786 25.31 -15.89 9.36
C THR A 786 26.61 -16.69 9.49
N LEU A 787 26.61 -17.91 8.96
CA LEU A 787 27.75 -18.80 8.99
C LEU A 787 27.84 -19.56 7.66
N ASP A 788 28.91 -19.31 6.93
CA ASP A 788 29.21 -20.02 5.70
C ASP A 788 30.35 -21.02 6.00
N LYS A 789 30.17 -22.30 5.63
CA LYS A 789 31.11 -23.40 5.92
C LYS A 789 31.33 -24.28 4.70
N LYS A 790 32.54 -24.83 4.63
CA LYS A 790 32.91 -25.98 3.83
C LYS A 790 32.16 -27.24 4.27
N GLN A 791 32.10 -28.25 3.41
CA GLN A 791 31.54 -29.56 3.77
C GLN A 791 32.25 -30.19 4.97
N ALA A 792 33.58 -30.02 5.03
CA ALA A 792 34.42 -30.51 6.13
C ALA A 792 34.22 -29.75 7.46
N GLY A 793 33.34 -28.74 7.49
CA GLY A 793 32.99 -27.96 8.68
C GLY A 793 33.82 -26.70 8.90
N THR A 794 34.89 -26.48 8.12
CA THR A 794 35.71 -25.26 8.18
C THR A 794 34.89 -24.03 7.80
N THR A 795 34.93 -22.98 8.62
CA THR A 795 34.26 -21.70 8.33
C THR A 795 34.92 -20.97 7.18
N ILE A 796 34.11 -20.55 6.20
CA ILE A 796 34.47 -19.68 5.08
C ILE A 796 34.36 -18.22 5.53
N CYS A 797 33.19 -17.82 6.02
CA CYS A 797 32.97 -16.53 6.68
C CYS A 797 31.85 -16.67 7.71
N SER A 798 31.82 -15.79 8.71
CA SER A 798 30.73 -15.74 9.67
C SER A 798 30.60 -14.34 10.22
N PHE A 799 29.39 -13.96 10.59
CA PHE A 799 29.11 -12.64 11.15
C PHE A 799 28.15 -12.77 12.31
N GLU A 800 28.51 -12.21 13.46
CA GLU A 800 27.66 -12.11 14.65
C GLU A 800 27.24 -10.65 14.82
N TYR A 801 25.94 -10.40 15.00
CA TYR A 801 25.37 -9.06 15.11
C TYR A 801 24.79 -8.79 16.49
N GLU A 802 25.04 -7.59 17.02
CA GLU A 802 24.24 -7.01 18.10
C GLU A 802 23.36 -5.91 17.48
N LEU A 803 22.10 -5.86 17.88
CA LEU A 803 21.09 -4.98 17.29
C LEU A 803 20.34 -4.25 18.42
N ASP A 804 19.88 -3.02 18.19
CA ASP A 804 19.04 -2.29 19.14
C ASP A 804 17.56 -2.72 19.07
N ALA A 805 16.71 -2.13 19.92
CA ALA A 805 15.28 -2.47 19.97
C ALA A 805 14.52 -2.06 18.70
N ALA A 806 14.99 -1.09 17.91
CA ALA A 806 14.47 -0.78 16.58
C ALA A 806 15.06 -1.64 15.44
N GLY A 807 16.10 -2.43 15.73
CA GLY A 807 16.76 -3.34 14.79
C GLY A 807 18.02 -2.77 14.15
N ASN A 808 18.50 -1.62 14.61
CA ASN A 808 19.73 -1.02 14.12
C ASN A 808 20.96 -1.82 14.55
N ARG A 809 21.94 -2.03 13.68
CA ARG A 809 23.14 -2.83 13.96
C ARG A 809 24.10 -2.09 14.86
N LEU A 810 24.20 -2.46 16.14
CA LEU A 810 25.13 -1.88 17.10
C LEU A 810 26.55 -2.42 16.96
N SER A 811 26.70 -3.68 16.58
CA SER A 811 28.02 -4.27 16.33
C SER A 811 27.96 -5.43 15.34
N MET A 812 29.13 -5.74 14.77
CA MET A 812 29.38 -6.91 13.95
C MET A 812 30.72 -7.53 14.37
N LYS A 813 30.79 -8.86 14.42
CA LYS A 813 32.05 -9.59 14.60
C LYS A 813 32.21 -10.65 13.52
N ASP A 814 33.37 -10.71 12.88
CA ASP A 814 33.65 -11.68 11.81
C ASP A 814 34.27 -13.01 12.32
N LYS A 815 34.57 -13.94 11.39
CA LYS A 815 35.21 -15.23 11.69
C LYS A 815 36.60 -15.12 12.32
N ASP A 816 37.33 -14.05 12.02
CA ASP A 816 38.71 -13.84 12.47
C ASP A 816 38.75 -13.05 13.80
N GLY A 817 37.58 -12.68 14.32
CA GLY A 817 37.43 -11.94 15.56
C GLY A 817 37.55 -10.42 15.40
N LYS A 818 37.64 -9.91 14.17
CA LYS A 818 37.54 -8.48 13.90
C LYS A 818 36.17 -7.99 14.32
N TYR A 819 36.14 -6.76 14.83
CA TYR A 819 34.98 -6.22 15.49
C TYR A 819 34.67 -4.82 14.95
N TRP A 820 33.41 -4.59 14.63
CA TRP A 820 32.86 -3.29 14.25
C TRP A 820 31.85 -2.85 15.28
N ALA A 821 31.88 -1.57 15.63
CA ALA A 821 30.83 -0.92 16.42
C ALA A 821 30.23 0.23 15.62
N TYR A 822 28.92 0.41 15.77
CA TYR A 822 28.16 1.45 15.11
C TYR A 822 27.36 2.24 16.14
N ALA A 823 27.19 3.54 15.91
CA ALA A 823 26.34 4.40 16.71
C ALA A 823 25.36 5.16 15.82
N TYR A 824 24.16 5.42 16.34
CA TYR A 824 23.08 6.09 15.62
C TYR A 824 22.54 7.29 16.41
N ASP A 825 22.07 8.29 15.69
CA ASP A 825 21.31 9.40 16.27
C ASP A 825 19.84 9.00 16.56
N PRO A 826 19.00 9.91 17.08
CA PRO A 826 17.58 9.65 17.28
C PRO A 826 16.79 9.40 15.98
N THR A 827 17.25 9.88 14.84
CA THR A 827 16.60 9.65 13.53
C THR A 827 17.04 8.33 12.88
N ARG A 828 17.87 7.54 13.60
CA ARG A 828 18.43 6.26 13.18
C ARG A 828 19.48 6.41 12.05
N GLN A 829 20.11 7.58 11.92
CA GLN A 829 21.24 7.81 11.02
C GLN A 829 22.55 7.40 11.68
N LEU A 830 23.46 6.80 10.90
CA LEU A 830 24.76 6.31 11.38
C LEU A 830 25.68 7.50 11.72
N VAL A 831 26.00 7.72 12.99
CA VAL A 831 26.89 8.82 13.42
C VAL A 831 28.34 8.38 13.66
N ALA A 832 28.58 7.08 13.86
CA ALA A 832 29.94 6.56 13.99
C ALA A 832 30.05 5.10 13.56
N GLU A 833 31.21 4.75 13.02
CA GLU A 833 31.66 3.38 12.74
C GLU A 833 33.10 3.24 13.24
N THR A 834 33.43 2.15 13.92
CA THR A 834 34.80 1.90 14.35
C THR A 834 35.13 0.43 14.18
N LYS A 835 36.31 0.14 13.62
CA LYS A 835 36.81 -1.22 13.40
C LYS A 835 38.04 -1.51 14.27
N TRP A 836 38.09 -2.71 14.85
CA TRP A 836 39.23 -3.22 15.61
C TRP A 836 39.67 -4.58 15.08
N SER A 837 40.98 -4.84 15.19
CA SER A 837 41.57 -6.15 14.90
C SER A 837 41.08 -7.25 15.85
N ALA A 838 40.70 -6.89 17.09
CA ALA A 838 39.95 -7.73 18.04
C ALA A 838 39.35 -6.83 19.15
N LYS A 839 38.22 -7.22 19.77
CA LYS A 839 37.52 -6.37 20.77
C LYS A 839 38.42 -5.95 21.94
N THR A 840 39.31 -6.82 22.43
CA THR A 840 40.47 -6.51 23.30
C THR A 840 41.33 -7.78 23.50
N PRO A 841 42.68 -7.73 23.53
CA PRO A 841 43.56 -6.59 23.28
C PRO A 841 43.83 -6.47 21.77
N GLY A 842 43.00 -5.70 21.06
CA GLY A 842 43.17 -5.42 19.64
C GLY A 842 43.48 -3.95 19.39
N THR A 843 44.27 -3.70 18.36
CA THR A 843 44.55 -2.36 17.83
C THR A 843 43.35 -1.91 17.00
N ARG A 844 42.90 -0.66 17.18
CA ARG A 844 41.91 -0.01 16.32
C ARG A 844 42.46 0.11 14.90
N GLU A 845 41.72 -0.38 13.91
CA GLU A 845 42.09 -0.30 12.49
C GLU A 845 41.69 1.03 11.88
N TYR A 846 40.44 1.47 12.08
CA TYR A 846 39.97 2.79 11.69
C TYR A 846 38.80 3.27 12.57
N GLN A 847 38.53 4.57 12.52
CA GLN A 847 37.34 5.19 13.08
C GLN A 847 36.75 6.23 12.13
N ASN A 848 35.46 6.10 11.84
CA ASN A 848 34.68 7.06 11.08
C ASN A 848 33.59 7.70 11.95
N ALA A 849 33.29 8.98 11.70
CA ALA A 849 32.15 9.68 12.28
C ALA A 849 31.44 10.56 11.25
N TYR A 850 30.15 10.80 11.45
CA TYR A 850 29.29 11.53 10.52
C TYR A 850 28.43 12.55 11.25
N LEU A 851 28.23 13.70 10.61
CA LEU A 851 27.30 14.73 11.05
C LEU A 851 26.30 14.99 9.92
N TYR A 852 25.04 15.19 10.28
CA TYR A 852 23.93 15.41 9.35
C TYR A 852 23.23 16.72 9.64
N ASP A 853 22.57 17.26 8.61
CA ASP A 853 21.59 18.31 8.77
C ASP A 853 20.20 17.71 9.14
N PRO A 854 19.22 18.55 9.52
CA PRO A 854 17.85 18.13 9.80
C PRO A 854 17.14 17.33 8.68
N ASN A 855 17.59 17.41 7.43
CA ASN A 855 17.04 16.62 6.33
C ASN A 855 17.81 15.31 6.11
N GLY A 856 18.86 15.05 6.89
CA GLY A 856 19.70 13.86 6.75
C GLY A 856 20.77 13.97 5.65
N ASN A 857 21.04 15.17 5.15
CA ASN A 857 22.22 15.38 4.29
C ASN A 857 23.48 15.42 5.16
N ARG A 858 24.56 14.77 4.72
CA ARG A 858 25.78 14.64 5.52
C ARG A 858 26.56 15.96 5.53
N LEU A 859 26.55 16.73 6.61
CA LEU A 859 27.34 17.98 6.75
C LEU A 859 28.86 17.74 6.86
N ALA A 860 29.27 16.63 7.47
CA ALA A 860 30.67 16.27 7.61
C ALA A 860 30.88 14.76 7.74
N ALA A 861 32.02 14.28 7.24
CA ALA A 861 32.57 12.97 7.55
C ALA A 861 33.94 13.14 8.18
N PHE A 862 34.28 12.29 9.14
CA PHE A 862 35.61 12.22 9.75
C PHE A 862 36.16 10.82 9.52
N GLY A 863 37.31 10.70 8.86
CA GLY A 863 38.05 9.44 8.73
C GLY A 863 39.35 9.52 9.52
N ASP A 864 39.47 8.75 10.61
CA ASP A 864 40.58 8.81 11.58
C ASP A 864 40.91 10.25 12.05
N GLY A 865 39.86 11.06 12.22
CA GLY A 865 39.95 12.47 12.63
C GLY A 865 40.14 13.48 11.50
N VAL A 866 40.35 13.03 10.25
CA VAL A 866 40.44 13.92 9.07
C VAL A 866 39.03 14.28 8.61
N LYS A 867 38.71 15.58 8.62
CA LYS A 867 37.39 16.10 8.24
C LYS A 867 37.27 16.32 6.74
N THR A 868 36.20 15.77 6.15
CA THR A 868 35.64 16.19 4.87
C THR A 868 34.33 16.93 5.14
N ALA A 869 34.24 18.19 4.72
CA ALA A 869 33.02 18.98 4.82
C ALA A 869 32.18 18.83 3.54
N TYR A 870 30.87 18.88 3.67
CA TYR A 870 29.95 18.86 2.53
C TYR A 870 29.01 20.06 2.60
N THR A 871 28.61 20.55 1.45
CA THR A 871 27.62 21.63 1.33
C THR A 871 26.52 21.22 0.39
N TYR A 872 25.32 21.74 0.63
CA TYR A 872 24.12 21.40 -0.13
C TYR A 872 23.40 22.67 -0.56
N GLY A 873 22.77 22.61 -1.73
CA GLY A 873 21.87 23.64 -2.21
C GLY A 873 20.54 23.63 -1.49
N ASP A 874 19.61 24.37 -2.07
CA ASP A 874 18.27 24.58 -1.52
C ASP A 874 17.35 23.37 -1.77
N ASN A 875 17.69 22.56 -2.76
CA ASN A 875 17.00 21.34 -3.16
C ASN A 875 17.78 20.10 -2.70
N ASP A 876 18.52 20.18 -1.58
CA ASP A 876 19.30 19.06 -1.03
C ASP A 876 20.35 18.47 -2.00
N GLU A 877 20.72 19.18 -3.05
CA GLU A 877 21.75 18.80 -4.02
C GLU A 877 23.15 19.08 -3.46
N MET A 878 24.06 18.10 -3.49
CA MET A 878 25.40 18.23 -2.89
C MET A 878 26.30 19.14 -3.74
N THR A 879 26.49 20.39 -3.36
CA THR A 879 27.26 21.38 -4.12
C THR A 879 28.77 21.28 -3.90
N ALA A 880 29.22 20.71 -2.78
CA ALA A 880 30.63 20.44 -2.54
C ALA A 880 30.85 19.23 -1.60
N ALA A 881 31.98 18.55 -1.80
CA ALA A 881 32.51 17.52 -0.90
C ALA A 881 34.03 17.68 -0.78
N GLY A 882 34.49 18.30 0.30
CA GLY A 882 35.89 18.67 0.47
C GLY A 882 36.33 19.69 -0.59
N SER A 883 37.28 19.31 -1.45
CA SER A 883 37.73 20.14 -2.58
C SER A 883 36.95 19.92 -3.87
N ASP A 884 36.06 18.93 -3.90
CA ASP A 884 35.26 18.60 -5.09
C ASP A 884 34.02 19.51 -5.12
N ALA A 885 33.75 20.15 -6.26
CA ALA A 885 32.58 21.00 -6.47
C ALA A 885 31.65 20.38 -7.51
N PHE A 886 30.33 20.46 -7.31
CA PHE A 886 29.35 19.80 -8.15
C PHE A 886 28.33 20.78 -8.72
N THR A 887 27.80 20.47 -9.90
CA THR A 887 26.62 21.13 -10.48
C THR A 887 25.59 20.10 -10.88
N TYR A 888 24.35 20.54 -11.09
CA TYR A 888 23.20 19.69 -11.37
C TYR A 888 22.43 20.17 -12.60
N ASP A 889 21.72 19.26 -13.25
CA ASP A 889 20.76 19.58 -14.31
C ASP A 889 19.36 19.92 -13.73
N GLN A 890 18.43 20.28 -14.61
CA GLN A 890 17.05 20.63 -14.27
C GLN A 890 16.21 19.47 -13.70
N PHE A 891 16.73 18.25 -13.70
CA PHE A 891 16.08 17.05 -13.13
C PHE A 891 16.65 16.69 -11.75
N GLY A 892 17.68 17.41 -11.29
CA GLY A 892 18.40 17.11 -10.06
C GLY A 892 19.46 16.03 -10.22
N ASN A 893 19.90 15.75 -11.46
CA ASN A 893 21.01 14.84 -11.72
C ASN A 893 22.33 15.59 -11.68
N THR A 894 23.36 14.94 -11.14
CA THR A 894 24.71 15.50 -11.08
C THR A 894 25.20 15.74 -12.51
N LYS A 895 25.50 16.97 -12.89
CA LYS A 895 25.92 17.36 -14.24
C LYS A 895 27.43 17.43 -14.39
N THR A 896 28.11 18.04 -13.43
CA THR A 896 29.58 18.09 -13.40
C THR A 896 30.12 17.90 -12.00
N LYS A 897 31.35 17.38 -11.93
CA LYS A 897 32.20 17.41 -10.75
C LYS A 897 33.54 18.03 -11.13
N VAL A 898 33.99 19.02 -10.37
CA VAL A 898 35.29 19.67 -10.54
C VAL A 898 36.20 19.32 -9.37
N SER A 899 37.31 18.64 -9.66
CA SER A 899 38.33 18.23 -8.69
C SER A 899 39.68 18.85 -9.08
N GLY A 900 40.22 19.75 -8.26
CA GLY A 900 41.54 20.37 -8.51
C GLY A 900 41.63 21.14 -9.84
N GLY A 901 40.50 21.64 -10.36
CA GLY A 901 40.41 22.34 -11.64
C GLY A 901 40.17 21.44 -12.87
N SER A 902 40.14 20.12 -12.69
CA SER A 902 39.73 19.17 -13.73
C SER A 902 38.24 18.84 -13.61
N THR A 903 37.54 18.81 -14.75
CA THR A 903 36.08 18.60 -14.79
C THR A 903 35.76 17.21 -15.33
N THR A 904 34.96 16.46 -14.57
CA THR A 904 34.22 15.28 -15.02
C THR A 904 32.79 15.70 -15.35
N THR A 905 32.28 15.30 -16.51
CA THR A 905 30.90 15.60 -16.95
C THR A 905 30.07 14.33 -16.93
N TYR A 906 28.83 14.40 -16.42
CA TYR A 906 27.90 13.29 -16.38
C TYR A 906 26.75 13.58 -17.34
N ASN A 907 26.52 12.66 -18.27
CA ASN A 907 25.52 12.76 -19.32
C ASN A 907 24.32 11.89 -18.96
N TRP A 908 23.11 12.46 -19.08
CA TRP A 908 21.86 11.83 -18.66
C TRP A 908 20.84 11.85 -19.79
N ASP A 909 19.98 10.84 -19.84
CA ASP A 909 18.76 10.91 -20.64
C ASP A 909 17.63 11.66 -19.90
N HIS A 910 16.49 11.81 -20.57
CA HIS A 910 15.33 12.54 -20.04
C HIS A 910 14.61 11.81 -18.91
N GLU A 911 14.89 10.51 -18.72
CA GLU A 911 14.37 9.69 -17.62
C GLU A 911 15.37 9.61 -16.46
N SER A 912 16.45 10.41 -16.49
CA SER A 912 17.49 10.44 -15.46
C SER A 912 18.28 9.14 -15.35
N HIS A 913 18.45 8.42 -16.45
CA HIS A 913 19.44 7.34 -16.57
C HIS A 913 20.78 7.91 -17.06
N LEU A 914 21.89 7.47 -16.46
CA LEU A 914 23.23 7.95 -16.80
C LEU A 914 23.66 7.34 -18.14
N THR A 915 23.77 8.12 -19.20
CA THR A 915 24.15 7.66 -20.55
C THR A 915 25.66 7.73 -20.81
N GLY A 916 26.40 8.53 -20.04
CA GLY A 916 27.85 8.52 -20.11
C GLY A 916 28.55 9.40 -19.07
N ILE A 917 29.87 9.23 -18.95
CA ILE A 917 30.73 10.04 -18.09
C ILE A 917 31.98 10.44 -18.88
N ASP A 918 32.19 11.75 -19.04
CA ASP A 918 33.35 12.30 -19.74
C ASP A 918 34.44 12.70 -18.74
N TYR A 919 35.62 12.11 -18.87
CA TYR A 919 36.74 12.29 -17.93
C TYR A 919 37.73 13.38 -18.38
N PRO A 920 38.38 14.10 -17.43
CA PRO A 920 39.31 15.16 -17.78
C PRO A 920 40.60 14.62 -18.43
N ASN A 921 40.98 15.20 -19.57
CA ASN A 921 42.22 14.92 -20.32
C ASN A 921 42.35 13.49 -20.88
N THR A 922 41.24 12.76 -21.05
CA THR A 922 41.20 11.47 -21.75
C THR A 922 40.41 11.62 -23.05
N SER A 923 40.61 10.69 -24.00
CA SER A 923 39.72 10.48 -25.16
C SER A 923 38.72 9.35 -24.92
N ASN A 924 38.59 8.92 -23.66
CA ASN A 924 37.90 7.72 -23.26
C ASN A 924 36.90 8.08 -22.16
N ASP A 925 35.64 7.78 -22.42
CA ASP A 925 34.49 8.13 -21.61
C ASP A 925 33.69 6.84 -21.32
N ASP A 926 33.03 6.79 -20.16
CA ASP A 926 32.07 5.72 -19.90
C ASP A 926 30.80 5.96 -20.75
N SER A 927 30.20 4.92 -21.31
CA SER A 927 28.97 5.00 -22.10
C SER A 927 28.00 3.89 -21.70
N HIS A 928 26.71 4.22 -21.62
CA HIS A 928 25.66 3.33 -21.18
C HIS A 928 24.40 3.53 -22.01
N GLU A 929 23.66 2.44 -22.18
CA GLU A 929 22.42 2.42 -22.93
C GLU A 929 21.37 1.55 -22.23
N TYR A 930 20.11 1.98 -22.26
CA TYR A 930 18.99 1.41 -21.49
C TYR A 930 17.84 1.04 -22.42
N ASP A 931 17.05 0.04 -22.03
CA ASP A 931 15.78 -0.24 -22.71
C ASP A 931 14.68 0.75 -22.30
N ALA A 932 13.53 0.66 -22.97
CA ALA A 932 12.35 1.48 -22.71
C ALA A 932 11.78 1.40 -21.26
N ASN A 933 12.21 0.42 -20.46
CA ASN A 933 11.85 0.25 -19.05
C ASN A 933 12.94 0.76 -18.09
N GLY A 934 14.03 1.33 -18.61
CA GLY A 934 15.15 1.85 -17.82
C GLY A 934 16.15 0.78 -17.35
N LEU A 935 16.11 -0.44 -17.88
CA LEU A 935 17.12 -1.47 -17.58
C LEU A 935 18.34 -1.28 -18.50
N ARG A 936 19.55 -1.32 -17.91
CA ARG A 936 20.79 -1.12 -18.67
C ARG A 936 21.06 -2.29 -19.61
N MET A 937 21.02 -2.05 -20.92
CA MET A 937 21.21 -3.06 -21.97
C MET A 937 22.66 -3.28 -22.37
N ARG A 938 23.49 -2.23 -22.34
CA ARG A 938 24.94 -2.37 -22.56
C ARG A 938 25.73 -1.22 -21.96
N SER A 939 27.02 -1.47 -21.71
CA SER A 939 27.98 -0.46 -21.30
C SER A 939 29.34 -0.62 -21.99
N LYS A 940 30.05 0.49 -22.14
CA LYS A 940 31.45 0.56 -22.56
C LYS A 940 32.17 1.51 -21.61
N LEU A 941 33.07 0.98 -20.78
CA LEU A 941 33.80 1.75 -19.78
C LEU A 941 35.11 2.30 -20.35
N ASP A 942 35.72 3.27 -19.67
CA ASP A 942 37.02 3.83 -20.01
C ASP A 942 38.05 2.71 -20.27
N GLY A 943 38.74 2.82 -21.41
CA GLY A 943 39.76 1.87 -21.84
C GLY A 943 39.23 0.51 -22.30
N ALA A 944 37.93 0.24 -22.21
CA ALA A 944 37.34 -1.00 -22.69
C ALA A 944 37.32 -1.05 -24.22
N ALA A 945 37.85 -2.13 -24.80
CA ALA A 945 37.86 -2.33 -26.25
C ALA A 945 36.44 -2.48 -26.84
N GLU A 946 35.57 -3.21 -26.13
CA GLU A 946 34.28 -3.68 -26.64
C GLU A 946 33.12 -3.37 -25.68
N TRP A 947 31.91 -3.31 -26.22
CA TRP A 947 30.68 -3.21 -25.43
C TRP A 947 30.38 -4.50 -24.67
N THR A 948 30.02 -4.38 -23.41
CA THR A 948 29.40 -5.46 -22.64
C THR A 948 27.88 -5.31 -22.68
N HIS A 949 27.20 -6.34 -23.16
CA HIS A 949 25.74 -6.40 -23.23
C HIS A 949 25.22 -7.20 -22.05
N PHE A 950 24.07 -6.78 -21.52
CA PHE A 950 23.43 -7.34 -20.34
C PHE A 950 22.12 -8.03 -20.75
N VAL A 951 21.88 -9.21 -20.19
CA VAL A 951 20.63 -9.96 -20.35
C VAL A 951 19.95 -10.06 -19.00
N HIS A 952 18.86 -9.31 -18.84
CA HIS A 952 18.05 -9.31 -17.64
C HIS A 952 16.90 -10.32 -17.76
N ASP A 953 16.52 -10.91 -16.63
CA ASP A 953 15.27 -11.63 -16.47
C ASP A 953 14.09 -10.64 -16.47
N GLU A 954 13.12 -10.81 -17.36
CA GLU A 954 12.02 -9.86 -17.51
C GLU A 954 11.07 -9.89 -16.30
N LEU A 955 11.05 -10.97 -15.53
CA LEU A 955 10.16 -11.12 -14.37
C LEU A 955 10.78 -10.58 -13.08
N THR A 956 12.10 -10.71 -12.92
CA THR A 956 12.80 -10.39 -11.67
C THR A 956 13.74 -9.17 -11.79
N GLY A 957 14.12 -8.78 -13.02
CA GLY A 957 15.12 -7.75 -13.29
C GLY A 957 16.58 -8.21 -13.07
N GLU A 958 16.78 -9.46 -12.65
CA GLU A 958 18.10 -10.02 -12.32
C GLU A 958 18.99 -10.18 -13.55
N LEU A 959 20.28 -9.86 -13.43
CA LEU A 959 21.24 -9.96 -14.53
C LEU A 959 21.69 -11.41 -14.76
N LEU A 960 21.04 -12.13 -15.68
CA LEU A 960 21.31 -13.55 -15.97
C LEU A 960 22.63 -13.77 -16.70
N ALA A 961 22.99 -12.91 -17.65
CA ALA A 961 24.21 -13.08 -18.44
C ALA A 961 24.80 -11.77 -18.96
N GLU A 962 26.10 -11.81 -19.24
CA GLU A 962 26.83 -10.78 -19.97
C GLU A 962 27.43 -11.38 -21.24
N TYR A 963 27.42 -10.64 -22.34
CA TYR A 963 28.11 -11.04 -23.57
C TYR A 963 28.74 -9.86 -24.31
N THR A 964 29.78 -10.14 -25.10
CA THR A 964 30.34 -9.20 -26.08
C THR A 964 29.85 -9.54 -27.48
N LEU A 965 29.69 -8.53 -28.32
CA LEU A 965 29.36 -8.67 -29.73
C LEU A 965 30.42 -7.96 -30.58
N VAL A 966 31.31 -8.74 -31.21
CA VAL A 966 32.41 -8.20 -32.03
C VAL A 966 32.29 -8.75 -33.44
N SER A 967 32.08 -7.87 -34.43
CA SER A 967 31.96 -8.26 -35.85
C SER A 967 30.99 -9.43 -36.09
N GLY A 968 29.84 -9.43 -35.41
CA GLY A 968 28.81 -10.48 -35.51
C GLY A 968 29.07 -11.73 -34.67
N THR A 969 30.20 -11.81 -33.98
CA THR A 969 30.54 -12.93 -33.07
C THR A 969 30.09 -12.60 -31.66
N PHE A 970 29.18 -13.42 -31.13
CA PHE A 970 28.74 -13.34 -29.74
C PHE A 970 29.70 -14.14 -28.85
N THR A 971 30.02 -13.64 -27.67
CA THR A 971 30.82 -14.39 -26.69
C THR A 971 30.27 -14.12 -25.31
N ILE A 972 29.74 -15.16 -24.66
CA ILE A 972 29.27 -15.07 -23.27
C ILE A 972 30.47 -14.84 -22.36
N LYS A 973 30.41 -13.77 -21.57
CA LYS A 973 31.42 -13.38 -20.59
C LYS A 973 31.06 -13.82 -19.18
N SER A 974 29.77 -13.83 -18.86
CA SER A 974 29.29 -14.20 -17.53
C SER A 974 27.94 -14.88 -17.63
N VAL A 975 27.72 -15.90 -16.81
CA VAL A 975 26.41 -16.51 -16.55
C VAL A 975 26.21 -16.52 -15.04
N ASN A 976 25.16 -15.86 -14.57
CA ASN A 976 24.89 -15.68 -13.15
C ASN A 976 23.67 -16.51 -12.74
N THR A 977 23.67 -16.97 -11.50
CA THR A 977 22.59 -17.79 -10.94
C THR A 977 22.02 -17.12 -9.71
N TYR A 978 20.70 -16.95 -9.67
CA TYR A 978 19.97 -16.33 -8.57
C TYR A 978 18.95 -17.32 -7.98
N GLY A 979 18.87 -17.36 -6.65
CA GLY A 979 17.81 -18.02 -5.89
C GLY A 979 17.21 -16.98 -4.95
N ILE A 980 17.41 -17.12 -3.63
CA ILE A 980 17.16 -16.02 -2.69
C ILE A 980 18.37 -15.06 -2.71
N GLY A 981 18.49 -14.32 -3.83
CA GLY A 981 19.65 -13.50 -4.18
C GLY A 981 20.69 -14.24 -5.03
N LEU A 982 21.75 -13.53 -5.40
CA LEU A 982 22.85 -14.07 -6.21
C LEU A 982 23.53 -15.26 -5.51
N ILE A 983 23.80 -16.35 -6.23
CA ILE A 983 24.41 -17.58 -5.70
C ILE A 983 25.79 -17.81 -6.29
N SER A 984 25.89 -17.78 -7.62
CA SER A 984 27.13 -18.09 -8.33
C SER A 984 27.24 -17.34 -9.65
N THR A 985 28.47 -17.27 -10.14
CA THR A 985 28.79 -16.76 -11.46
C THR A 985 29.78 -17.70 -12.15
N ASN A 986 29.58 -17.93 -13.44
CA ASN A 986 30.56 -18.51 -14.33
C ASN A 986 31.05 -17.39 -15.25
N ARG A 987 32.15 -16.74 -14.85
CA ARG A 987 32.73 -15.60 -15.54
C ARG A 987 34.01 -16.03 -16.24
N GLU A 988 34.04 -15.84 -17.56
CA GLU A 988 35.16 -16.20 -18.44
C GLU A 988 35.64 -17.64 -18.26
N GLY A 989 34.69 -18.57 -18.03
CA GLY A 989 34.95 -19.99 -17.81
C GLY A 989 35.38 -20.35 -16.38
N THR A 990 35.48 -19.37 -15.49
CA THR A 990 35.81 -19.59 -14.07
C THR A 990 34.55 -19.53 -13.23
N ARG A 991 34.23 -20.64 -12.57
CA ARG A 991 33.10 -20.76 -11.66
C ARG A 991 33.47 -20.24 -10.27
N ARG A 992 32.61 -19.36 -9.72
CA ARG A 992 32.74 -18.76 -8.39
C ARG A 992 31.39 -18.78 -7.67
N TYR A 993 31.42 -18.95 -6.36
CA TYR A 993 30.25 -18.93 -5.48
C TYR A 993 30.36 -17.78 -4.50
N PHE A 994 29.25 -17.08 -4.27
CA PHE A 994 29.24 -15.86 -3.48
C PHE A 994 28.93 -16.11 -2.00
N HIS A 995 29.74 -15.51 -1.14
CA HIS A 995 29.54 -15.48 0.30
C HIS A 995 29.31 -14.04 0.76
N PHE A 996 28.25 -13.79 1.52
CA PHE A 996 27.75 -12.44 1.82
C PHE A 996 27.72 -12.16 3.32
N ASP A 997 27.84 -10.88 3.67
CA ASP A 997 27.48 -10.38 5.00
C ASP A 997 25.95 -10.30 5.16
N GLY A 998 25.49 -9.84 6.33
CA GLY A 998 24.08 -9.76 6.67
C GLY A 998 23.32 -8.62 5.96
N LEU A 999 24.03 -7.71 5.28
CA LEU A 999 23.42 -6.73 4.37
C LEU A 999 23.23 -7.34 2.97
N GLY A 1000 24.05 -8.33 2.61
CA GLY A 1000 24.11 -8.92 1.28
C GLY A 1000 25.29 -8.41 0.45
N SER A 1001 26.30 -7.79 1.06
CA SER A 1001 27.55 -7.42 0.38
C SER A 1001 28.47 -8.63 0.27
N THR A 1002 29.12 -8.81 -0.89
CA THR A 1002 30.01 -9.96 -1.11
C THR A 1002 31.24 -9.84 -0.23
N TRP A 1003 31.41 -10.78 0.69
CA TRP A 1003 32.56 -10.85 1.58
C TRP A 1003 33.62 -11.82 1.09
N ALA A 1004 33.23 -12.91 0.44
CA ALA A 1004 34.17 -13.87 -0.10
C ALA A 1004 33.63 -14.55 -1.36
N LEU A 1005 34.56 -15.04 -2.19
CA LEU A 1005 34.28 -15.95 -3.29
C LEU A 1005 34.99 -17.28 -3.05
N THR A 1006 34.33 -18.39 -3.37
CA THR A 1006 34.99 -19.69 -3.43
C THR A 1006 34.97 -20.29 -4.82
N ASP A 1007 35.96 -21.16 -5.11
CA ASP A 1007 35.88 -22.10 -6.23
C ASP A 1007 34.98 -23.32 -5.91
N ALA A 1008 34.85 -24.24 -6.87
CA ALA A 1008 34.09 -25.49 -6.71
C ALA A 1008 34.71 -26.46 -5.68
N SER A 1009 35.98 -26.25 -5.31
CA SER A 1009 36.68 -26.97 -4.26
C SER A 1009 36.54 -26.29 -2.88
N GLU A 1010 35.62 -25.33 -2.76
CA GLU A 1010 35.33 -24.55 -1.55
C GLU A 1010 36.53 -23.71 -1.06
N ASN A 1011 37.55 -23.47 -1.89
CA ASN A 1011 38.68 -22.64 -1.52
C ASN A 1011 38.33 -21.18 -1.73
N VAL A 1012 38.61 -20.37 -0.71
CA VAL A 1012 38.45 -18.92 -0.80
C VAL A 1012 39.45 -18.37 -1.80
N THR A 1013 38.96 -17.71 -2.82
CA THR A 1013 39.79 -17.14 -3.89
C THR A 1013 39.96 -15.65 -3.75
N ASP A 1014 38.93 -14.99 -3.20
CA ASP A 1014 38.85 -13.55 -3.02
C ASP A 1014 38.12 -13.26 -1.70
N GLU A 1015 38.60 -12.29 -0.93
CA GLU A 1015 37.95 -11.74 0.27
C GLU A 1015 37.84 -10.22 0.14
N TYR A 1016 36.72 -9.68 0.59
CA TYR A 1016 36.39 -8.26 0.57
C TYR A 1016 35.94 -7.79 1.95
N SER A 1017 36.21 -6.54 2.27
CA SER A 1017 35.60 -5.86 3.41
C SER A 1017 35.27 -4.42 3.04
N TYR A 1018 34.23 -3.87 3.67
CA TYR A 1018 33.71 -2.54 3.36
C TYR A 1018 33.68 -1.68 4.63
N LYS A 1019 33.90 -0.39 4.46
CA LYS A 1019 33.49 0.63 5.43
C LYS A 1019 32.00 0.93 5.22
N ALA A 1020 31.41 1.72 6.11
CA ALA A 1020 30.08 2.25 5.91
C ALA A 1020 29.95 2.94 4.53
N PHE A 1021 28.75 2.89 3.95
CA PHE A 1021 28.44 3.43 2.62
C PHE A 1021 29.14 2.72 1.44
N GLY A 1022 29.65 1.51 1.66
CA GLY A 1022 30.14 0.63 0.58
C GLY A 1022 31.53 0.95 0.05
N VAL A 1023 32.28 1.82 0.74
CA VAL A 1023 33.69 2.06 0.41
C VAL A 1023 34.48 0.80 0.68
N LEU A 1024 35.16 0.26 -0.33
CA LEU A 1024 36.01 -0.92 -0.20
C LEU A 1024 37.17 -0.62 0.76
N ASP A 1025 37.25 -1.37 1.86
CA ASP A 1025 38.27 -1.24 2.91
C ASP A 1025 39.50 -2.09 2.57
N ALA A 1026 39.25 -3.35 2.17
CA ALA A 1026 40.29 -4.26 1.73
C ALA A 1026 39.75 -5.26 0.71
N GLU A 1027 40.62 -5.64 -0.23
CA GLU A 1027 40.44 -6.76 -1.15
C GLU A 1027 41.71 -7.61 -1.08
N SER A 1028 41.55 -8.92 -0.96
CA SER A 1028 42.67 -9.87 -0.99
C SER A 1028 42.31 -11.08 -1.84
N SER A 1029 43.30 -11.65 -2.51
CA SER A 1029 43.10 -12.74 -3.45
C SER A 1029 44.27 -13.72 -3.43
N THR A 1030 44.01 -15.01 -3.55
CA THR A 1030 45.07 -16.04 -3.54
C THR A 1030 45.84 -16.14 -4.87
N ASN A 1031 45.21 -15.76 -6.00
CA ASN A 1031 45.77 -15.89 -7.36
C ASN A 1031 45.66 -14.59 -8.19
N GLY A 1032 45.70 -13.43 -7.53
CA GLY A 1032 45.37 -12.14 -8.14
C GLY A 1032 43.85 -11.87 -8.11
N PRO A 1033 43.42 -10.59 -8.05
CA PRO A 1033 42.02 -10.25 -7.86
C PRO A 1033 41.21 -10.71 -9.07
N SER A 1034 40.16 -11.48 -8.81
CA SER A 1034 39.21 -11.83 -9.85
C SER A 1034 38.30 -10.66 -10.18
N LEU A 1035 37.88 -10.57 -11.44
CA LEU A 1035 36.89 -9.57 -11.84
C LEU A 1035 35.53 -9.91 -11.23
N ASN A 1036 35.10 -9.13 -10.24
CA ASN A 1036 33.80 -9.28 -9.60
C ASN A 1036 33.04 -7.95 -9.55
N PRO A 1037 32.01 -7.75 -10.40
CA PRO A 1037 31.16 -6.57 -10.33
C PRO A 1037 30.06 -6.65 -9.25
N PHE A 1038 29.83 -7.81 -8.62
CA PHE A 1038 28.84 -7.95 -7.56
C PHE A 1038 29.53 -7.84 -6.19
N ARG A 1039 29.94 -6.63 -5.82
CA ARG A 1039 30.67 -6.32 -4.57
C ARG A 1039 29.70 -5.83 -3.47
N TYR A 1040 29.67 -4.53 -3.20
CA TYR A 1040 28.79 -3.95 -2.19
C TYR A 1040 27.32 -4.11 -2.61
N VAL A 1041 26.52 -4.69 -1.71
CA VAL A 1041 25.14 -5.21 -1.92
C VAL A 1041 24.94 -6.13 -3.15
N GLY A 1042 25.99 -6.89 -3.49
CA GLY A 1042 26.02 -7.85 -4.60
C GLY A 1042 24.98 -8.98 -4.55
N GLN A 1043 24.50 -9.39 -3.37
CA GLN A 1043 23.43 -10.40 -3.24
C GLN A 1043 22.16 -9.96 -3.97
N TRP A 1044 21.92 -8.65 -4.03
CA TRP A 1044 20.75 -8.03 -4.63
C TRP A 1044 21.01 -7.51 -6.04
N GLY A 1045 22.13 -7.91 -6.67
CA GLY A 1045 22.43 -7.58 -8.06
C GLY A 1045 22.98 -6.17 -8.31
N TYR A 1046 23.42 -5.47 -7.25
CA TYR A 1046 24.08 -4.17 -7.42
C TYR A 1046 25.41 -4.36 -8.15
N TYR A 1047 25.63 -3.53 -9.16
CA TYR A 1047 26.70 -3.73 -10.14
C TYR A 1047 27.75 -2.64 -10.03
N ASP A 1048 28.93 -3.00 -9.52
CA ASP A 1048 30.09 -2.13 -9.35
C ASP A 1048 30.86 -1.99 -10.67
N ASP A 1049 30.69 -0.84 -11.34
CA ASP A 1049 31.41 -0.52 -12.58
C ASP A 1049 32.88 -0.17 -12.31
N GLY A 1050 33.23 0.26 -11.09
CA GLY A 1050 34.63 0.49 -10.69
C GLY A 1050 35.43 -0.79 -10.67
N ALA A 1051 34.83 -1.90 -10.24
CA ALA A 1051 35.44 -3.23 -10.34
C ALA A 1051 35.78 -3.62 -11.79
N ARG A 1052 35.08 -3.03 -12.77
CA ARG A 1052 35.28 -3.27 -14.21
C ARG A 1052 36.16 -2.23 -14.90
N GLY A 1053 36.67 -1.25 -14.18
CA GLY A 1053 37.62 -0.26 -14.68
C GLY A 1053 37.09 1.16 -14.83
N SER A 1054 35.86 1.46 -14.39
CA SER A 1054 35.38 2.86 -14.37
C SER A 1054 36.25 3.73 -13.45
N ALA A 1055 36.60 4.94 -13.89
CA ALA A 1055 37.52 5.82 -13.18
C ALA A 1055 36.92 6.42 -11.88
N GLU A 1056 35.60 6.54 -11.78
CA GLU A 1056 34.92 7.15 -10.62
C GLU A 1056 34.32 6.14 -9.63
N ASN A 1057 34.36 4.84 -9.96
CA ASN A 1057 33.88 3.75 -9.12
C ASN A 1057 32.42 3.95 -8.63
N HIS A 1058 31.47 3.78 -9.56
CA HIS A 1058 30.04 3.86 -9.28
C HIS A 1058 29.40 2.48 -9.20
N ILE A 1059 28.35 2.39 -8.39
CA ILE A 1059 27.54 1.19 -8.22
C ILE A 1059 26.18 1.46 -8.84
N LEU A 1060 25.82 0.68 -9.85
CA LEU A 1060 24.50 0.68 -10.44
C LEU A 1060 23.53 -0.14 -9.58
N GLN A 1061 22.43 0.49 -9.20
CA GLN A 1061 21.27 -0.13 -8.59
C GLN A 1061 20.08 0.03 -9.53
N ALA A 1062 19.73 -1.04 -10.25
CA ALA A 1062 18.73 -1.01 -11.33
C ALA A 1062 19.08 0.06 -12.39
N ALA A 1063 18.47 1.26 -12.30
CA ALA A 1063 18.71 2.39 -13.20
C ALA A 1063 19.40 3.59 -12.53
N ASN A 1064 19.67 3.52 -11.21
CA ASN A 1064 20.26 4.62 -10.44
C ASN A 1064 21.73 4.36 -10.10
N TYR A 1065 22.56 5.40 -10.15
CA TYR A 1065 23.98 5.30 -9.84
C TYR A 1065 24.29 5.83 -8.44
N TYR A 1066 24.97 5.01 -7.64
CA TYR A 1066 25.43 5.32 -6.30
C TYR A 1066 26.94 5.56 -6.30
N SER A 1067 27.40 6.59 -5.58
CA SER A 1067 28.81 6.79 -5.30
C SER A 1067 29.14 6.38 -3.87
N PRO A 1068 29.87 5.27 -3.65
CA PRO A 1068 30.32 4.87 -2.31
C PRO A 1068 31.21 5.92 -1.64
N ARG A 1069 32.07 6.58 -2.43
CA ARG A 1069 32.99 7.62 -1.95
C ARG A 1069 32.27 8.76 -1.24
N PHE A 1070 31.16 9.23 -1.82
CA PHE A 1070 30.39 10.35 -1.26
C PHE A 1070 29.23 9.86 -0.39
N GLY A 1071 28.78 8.62 -0.60
CA GLY A 1071 27.64 8.04 0.07
C GLY A 1071 26.32 8.70 -0.34
N VAL A 1072 26.16 8.99 -1.63
CA VAL A 1072 24.96 9.61 -2.24
C VAL A 1072 24.67 9.00 -3.61
N PHE A 1073 23.43 9.12 -4.06
CA PHE A 1073 23.05 8.85 -5.45
C PHE A 1073 23.40 10.04 -6.35
N LEU A 1074 23.70 9.75 -7.62
CA LEU A 1074 24.04 10.79 -8.62
C LEU A 1074 22.80 11.42 -9.25
N SER A 1075 21.63 10.77 -9.17
CA SER A 1075 20.33 11.22 -9.67
C SER A 1075 19.29 11.23 -8.55
N LYS A 1076 18.21 11.98 -8.76
CA LYS A 1076 17.04 11.99 -7.88
C LYS A 1076 16.28 10.66 -8.00
N ALA A 1077 15.86 10.10 -6.87
CA ALA A 1077 14.95 8.95 -6.89
C ALA A 1077 13.61 9.33 -7.52
N LEU A 1078 13.24 8.67 -8.62
CA LEU A 1078 11.92 8.81 -9.25
C LEU A 1078 10.85 8.19 -8.32
N GLY A 1079 10.14 9.01 -7.53
CA GLY A 1079 8.90 8.56 -6.87
C GLY A 1079 8.71 8.85 -5.36
N GLY A 1080 9.30 9.89 -4.77
CA GLY A 1080 8.95 10.27 -3.40
C GLY A 1080 9.47 11.64 -2.97
N HIS A 1081 8.73 12.31 -2.07
CA HIS A 1081 9.03 13.61 -1.46
C HIS A 1081 10.17 13.54 -0.41
N VAL A 1082 11.17 12.69 -0.63
CA VAL A 1082 12.33 12.48 0.27
C VAL A 1082 13.54 13.21 -0.34
N PRO A 1083 14.48 13.74 0.47
CA PRO A 1083 15.55 14.63 0.00
C PRO A 1083 16.31 14.09 -1.22
N ILE A 1084 16.59 15.00 -2.15
CA ILE A 1084 17.07 14.77 -3.53
C ILE A 1084 18.39 14.00 -3.59
N THR A 1085 19.18 13.96 -2.51
CA THR A 1085 20.45 13.19 -2.47
C THR A 1085 20.69 12.40 -1.18
N SER A 1086 19.75 12.40 -0.22
CA SER A 1086 20.04 11.81 1.09
C SER A 1086 19.85 10.29 1.09
N VAL A 1087 20.91 9.58 1.50
CA VAL A 1087 20.89 8.18 1.95
C VAL A 1087 20.19 8.06 3.32
N ALA A 1088 19.57 9.14 3.83
CA ALA A 1088 18.99 9.19 5.18
C ALA A 1088 17.89 8.15 5.41
N SER A 1089 17.16 7.72 4.37
CA SER A 1089 16.19 6.63 4.44
C SER A 1089 16.79 5.24 4.17
N VAL A 1090 18.01 5.17 3.63
CA VAL A 1090 18.73 3.92 3.32
C VAL A 1090 19.80 3.70 4.39
N GLN A 1091 19.38 3.09 5.50
CA GLN A 1091 20.32 2.66 6.54
C GLN A 1091 21.28 1.59 5.98
N PRO A 1092 22.56 1.90 5.73
CA PRO A 1092 23.49 0.99 5.05
C PRO A 1092 23.85 -0.24 5.88
N SER A 1093 23.42 -0.28 7.14
CA SER A 1093 23.73 -1.35 8.09
C SER A 1093 22.59 -2.33 8.31
N ILE A 1094 21.36 -2.03 7.85
CA ILE A 1094 20.15 -2.84 8.13
C ILE A 1094 19.23 -3.02 6.92
N ARG A 1095 19.06 -2.01 6.05
CA ARG A 1095 18.04 -2.04 4.99
C ARG A 1095 18.63 -1.79 3.61
N VAL A 1096 18.37 -2.74 2.71
CA VAL A 1096 18.55 -2.56 1.27
C VAL A 1096 17.18 -2.23 0.67
N PRO A 1097 16.98 -1.09 -0.01
CA PRO A 1097 15.79 -0.88 -0.80
C PRO A 1097 15.80 -1.91 -1.95
N LYS A 1098 14.92 -2.92 -1.85
CA LYS A 1098 14.50 -3.68 -3.02
C LYS A 1098 13.68 -2.71 -3.89
N CYS A 1099 14.30 -2.27 -4.98
CA CYS A 1099 13.70 -1.47 -6.05
C CYS A 1099 13.19 -0.08 -5.65
N VAL A 1100 13.93 0.96 -6.04
CA VAL A 1100 13.46 2.36 -6.05
C VAL A 1100 12.48 2.62 -7.22
N MET A 1101 12.27 1.66 -8.13
CA MET A 1101 11.53 1.89 -9.39
C MET A 1101 10.15 1.22 -9.51
N THR A 1102 9.56 0.64 -8.44
CA THR A 1102 8.21 0.05 -8.59
C THR A 1102 7.16 0.39 -7.54
N TRP A 1103 7.46 1.08 -6.43
CA TRP A 1103 6.44 1.31 -5.40
C TRP A 1103 6.40 2.76 -4.91
N ALA A 1104 6.02 3.67 -5.80
CA ALA A 1104 5.17 4.78 -5.39
C ALA A 1104 3.73 4.23 -5.29
N LYS A 1105 3.02 4.51 -4.19
CA LYS A 1105 1.58 4.24 -4.10
C LYS A 1105 0.86 5.04 -5.19
N GLY A 1106 0.59 4.40 -6.33
CA GLY A 1106 -0.11 5.02 -7.45
C GLY A 1106 -0.06 4.15 -8.72
N CYS A 1107 -1.14 3.40 -8.94
CA CYS A 1107 -1.59 2.84 -10.23
C CYS A 1107 -0.69 1.83 -10.96
N LYS A 1108 -0.87 0.54 -10.68
CA LYS A 1108 -0.90 -0.47 -11.76
C LYS A 1108 -2.24 -0.34 -12.51
N PRO A 1109 -2.29 -0.56 -13.84
CA PRO A 1109 -3.53 -0.87 -14.53
C PRO A 1109 -4.15 -2.12 -13.90
N ALA A 1110 -5.47 -2.12 -13.77
CA ALA A 1110 -6.22 -3.20 -13.12
C ALA A 1110 -6.02 -4.56 -13.80
N GLU A 1111 -5.19 -5.43 -13.23
CA GLU A 1111 -5.27 -6.87 -13.47
C GLU A 1111 -6.47 -7.41 -12.69
N LYS A 1112 -7.62 -7.52 -13.38
CA LYS A 1112 -8.80 -8.23 -12.89
C LYS A 1112 -8.56 -9.75 -12.97
N HIS A 1113 -7.79 -10.34 -12.05
CA HIS A 1113 -7.92 -11.78 -11.78
C HIS A 1113 -7.84 -12.02 -10.27
N GLY A 1114 -8.98 -12.41 -9.69
CA GLY A 1114 -9.03 -12.88 -8.31
C GLY A 1114 -8.28 -14.20 -8.19
N ASN A 1115 -7.20 -14.20 -7.41
CA ASN A 1115 -6.65 -15.38 -6.76
C ASN A 1115 -6.25 -15.01 -5.34
N LEU A 1116 -6.79 -15.78 -4.39
CA LEU A 1116 -6.47 -15.71 -2.97
C LEU A 1116 -5.08 -16.32 -2.69
N CYS A 1117 -4.36 -15.64 -1.81
CA CYS A 1117 -3.28 -16.13 -0.94
C CYS A 1117 -1.95 -16.54 -1.59
N ASP A 1118 -1.04 -15.58 -1.73
CA ASP A 1118 0.41 -15.80 -1.63
C ASP A 1118 0.98 -14.94 -0.49
N ALA A 1119 1.36 -15.60 0.59
CA ALA A 1119 2.03 -15.00 1.74
C ALA A 1119 3.54 -15.19 1.58
N LEU A 1120 4.19 -14.33 0.79
CA LEU A 1120 5.65 -14.31 0.65
C LEU A 1120 6.16 -12.88 0.36
N SER A 1121 6.00 -12.02 1.36
CA SER A 1121 6.88 -10.87 1.62
C SER A 1121 6.44 -10.29 2.96
N GLY A 1122 7.04 -10.79 4.05
CA GLY A 1122 6.84 -10.24 5.38
C GLY A 1122 7.51 -8.87 5.52
N ASP A 1123 7.01 -7.88 4.80
CA ASP A 1123 7.16 -6.44 5.03
C ASP A 1123 6.13 -5.69 4.17
N ILE A 1124 4.87 -5.75 4.60
CA ILE A 1124 3.89 -4.75 4.22
C ILE A 1124 3.29 -4.23 5.52
N SER A 1125 3.52 -2.94 5.73
CA SER A 1125 2.88 -2.09 6.71
C SER A 1125 1.36 -2.23 6.63
N VAL A 1126 0.80 -3.04 7.51
CA VAL A 1126 -0.62 -2.92 7.86
C VAL A 1126 -0.69 -1.77 8.85
N ASN A 1127 -0.86 -0.56 8.31
CA ASN A 1127 -1.34 0.60 9.06
C ASN A 1127 -2.61 0.18 9.81
N THR A 1128 -2.55 0.11 11.14
CA THR A 1128 -3.70 0.19 12.06
C THR A 1128 -3.14 0.03 13.49
N CYS A 1129 -3.34 0.85 14.54
CA CYS A 1129 -3.64 2.26 14.79
C CYS A 1129 -3.82 2.41 16.34
N TYR A 1130 -2.91 2.89 17.18
CA TYR A 1130 -2.98 3.44 18.60
C TYR A 1130 -3.89 3.06 19.85
N GLN A 1131 -3.71 3.66 21.09
CA GLN A 1131 -3.14 3.30 22.48
C GLN A 1131 -4.13 2.92 23.65
N CYS A 1132 -3.70 2.27 24.75
CA CYS A 1132 -4.18 2.27 26.15
C CYS A 1132 -2.95 2.26 27.06
N LYS A 1133 -2.72 3.45 27.60
CA LYS A 1133 -2.79 3.80 29.02
C LYS A 1133 -2.32 2.76 30.07
N PRO A 1134 -1.41 3.15 30.97
CA PRO A 1134 -1.31 2.54 32.29
C PRO A 1134 -2.33 3.18 33.25
N THR A 1135 -2.95 2.39 34.13
CA THR A 1135 -2.83 2.57 35.60
C THR A 1135 -3.77 1.64 36.39
N ASN A 1136 -3.23 0.97 37.40
CA ASN A 1136 -3.92 0.73 38.69
C ASN A 1136 -3.31 1.73 39.69
N CYS A 1137 -4.05 2.79 40.07
CA CYS A 1137 -4.79 2.97 41.35
C CYS A 1137 -3.87 3.26 42.56
N ILE A 1138 -4.05 4.27 43.44
CA ILE A 1138 -5.22 4.71 44.24
C ILE A 1138 -4.97 6.17 44.73
N PRO A 1139 -6.01 6.98 45.01
CA PRO A 1139 -5.91 8.42 45.26
C PRO A 1139 -5.59 8.77 46.71
N SER A 1140 -4.71 9.75 46.92
CA SER A 1140 -4.65 10.48 48.18
C SER A 1140 -4.00 11.84 48.02
N TYR A 1141 -4.73 12.88 48.44
CA TYR A 1141 -4.29 14.25 48.63
C TYR A 1141 -2.93 14.31 49.37
N MET A 1142 -1.94 15.01 48.83
CA MET A 1142 -0.75 15.40 49.58
C MET A 1142 -0.82 16.90 49.97
N PRO A 1143 -0.65 17.24 51.27
CA PRO A 1143 -0.60 18.63 51.71
C PRO A 1143 0.75 19.30 51.37
N PRO A 1144 0.79 20.65 51.34
CA PRO A 1144 2.02 21.42 51.12
C PRO A 1144 3.12 21.05 52.14
N ASN A 1145 4.40 21.06 51.70
CA ASN A 1145 5.61 20.64 52.45
C ASN A 1145 5.91 19.13 52.57
N SER A 1146 5.25 18.27 51.78
CA SER A 1146 5.65 16.87 51.68
C SER A 1146 7.07 16.74 51.08
N ILE A 1147 7.96 15.99 51.74
CA ILE A 1147 9.32 15.69 51.27
C ILE A 1147 9.27 14.35 50.53
N ILE A 1148 9.58 14.35 49.25
CA ILE A 1148 9.71 13.14 48.42
C ILE A 1148 11.18 12.74 48.42
N THR A 1149 11.45 11.49 48.78
CA THR A 1149 12.78 10.89 48.75
C THR A 1149 12.88 10.03 47.50
N ILE A 1150 13.79 10.36 46.58
CA ILE A 1150 14.04 9.56 45.37
C ILE A 1150 15.47 9.04 45.45
N ALA A 1151 15.61 7.72 45.33
CA ALA A 1151 16.90 7.06 45.26
C ALA A 1151 17.27 6.80 43.79
N PHE A 1152 18.46 7.24 43.40
CA PHE A 1152 19.08 6.92 42.11
C PHE A 1152 20.29 6.04 42.34
N VAL A 1153 20.67 5.29 41.31
CA VAL A 1153 21.99 4.65 41.20
C VAL A 1153 22.67 5.25 39.98
N ASP A 1154 23.88 5.75 40.15
CA ASP A 1154 24.65 6.33 39.05
C ASP A 1154 25.20 5.24 38.10
N PRO A 1155 25.78 5.60 36.94
CA PRO A 1155 26.34 4.64 35.97
C PRO A 1155 27.48 3.77 36.52
N PHE A 1156 27.97 4.02 37.74
CA PHE A 1156 29.03 3.27 38.41
C PHE A 1156 28.54 2.53 39.67
N GLY A 1157 27.23 2.49 39.93
CA GLY A 1157 26.63 1.65 40.97
C GLY A 1157 26.55 2.26 42.37
N SER A 1158 26.75 3.57 42.55
CA SER A 1158 26.65 4.22 43.88
C SER A 1158 25.26 4.83 44.12
N PRO A 1159 24.61 4.60 45.29
CA PRO A 1159 23.30 5.16 45.57
C PRO A 1159 23.38 6.65 45.98
N LEU A 1160 22.59 7.49 45.31
CA LEU A 1160 22.37 8.91 45.62
C LEU A 1160 20.91 9.13 46.04
N THR A 1161 20.69 9.89 47.10
CA THR A 1161 19.34 10.21 47.61
C THR A 1161 19.08 11.71 47.51
N CYS A 1162 18.08 12.11 46.73
CA CYS A 1162 17.63 13.50 46.62
C CYS A 1162 16.29 13.72 47.32
N TYR A 1163 16.14 14.91 47.93
CA TYR A 1163 14.93 15.34 48.63
C TYR A 1163 14.28 16.50 47.88
N MET A 1164 13.04 16.32 47.41
CA MET A 1164 12.23 17.39 46.80
C MET A 1164 11.13 17.85 47.75
N LYS A 1165 10.91 19.18 47.83
CA LYS A 1165 9.89 19.81 48.67
C LYS A 1165 8.92 20.60 47.80
N CYS A 1166 7.64 20.22 47.79
CA CYS A 1166 6.62 20.81 46.92
C CYS A 1166 6.02 22.10 47.55
N SER A 1167 6.03 23.24 46.82
CA SER A 1167 5.76 24.56 47.41
C SER A 1167 4.58 25.39 46.86
N LYS A 1168 3.78 24.95 45.87
CA LYS A 1168 2.50 25.63 45.47
C LYS A 1168 1.65 24.85 44.44
N ILE A 1169 0.34 25.16 44.42
CA ILE A 1169 -0.74 24.59 43.58
C ILE A 1169 -0.85 25.39 42.26
N PHE A 1170 -1.00 24.73 41.11
CA PHE A 1170 -1.31 25.40 39.82
C PHE A 1170 -2.67 24.97 39.27
N THR A 1171 -3.46 25.96 38.83
CA THR A 1171 -4.75 25.85 38.11
C THR A 1171 -4.79 26.83 36.93
N LYS A 1172 -5.18 26.32 35.75
CA LYS A 1172 -5.67 26.95 34.49
C LYS A 1172 -4.75 27.66 33.44
N VAL A 1173 -4.97 27.21 32.18
CA VAL A 1173 -5.22 27.90 30.87
C VAL A 1173 -4.23 28.95 30.35
N CYS A 1174 -3.77 28.80 29.09
CA CYS A 1174 -3.29 29.89 28.23
C CYS A 1174 -3.63 29.67 26.75
N ASP A 1175 -4.30 30.67 26.17
CA ASP A 1175 -4.45 31.03 24.75
C ASP A 1175 -3.15 31.62 24.17
N CYS A 1176 -3.06 31.66 22.83
CA CYS A 1176 -2.02 32.33 22.04
C CYS A 1176 -2.42 33.77 21.66
N ASP A 1177 -1.50 34.75 21.78
CA ASP A 1177 -1.20 35.82 20.78
C ASP A 1177 -0.20 36.92 21.28
N SER A 1178 1.04 36.91 20.73
CA SER A 1178 2.02 37.99 20.38
C SER A 1178 2.43 39.16 21.36
N PRO A 1179 3.44 40.04 21.07
CA PRO A 1179 4.91 39.82 20.98
C PRO A 1179 5.84 40.76 21.84
N SER A 1180 6.99 40.23 22.33
CA SER A 1180 8.30 40.90 22.67
C SER A 1180 8.40 41.94 23.85
N PRO A 1181 9.59 42.36 24.39
CA PRO A 1181 10.98 41.83 24.48
C PRO A 1181 11.55 41.80 25.94
N ILE A 1182 12.86 41.47 26.10
CA ILE A 1182 13.77 41.55 27.30
C ILE A 1182 13.89 40.20 28.05
N GLY A 1183 15.04 39.56 28.30
CA GLY A 1183 16.46 39.83 28.08
C GLY A 1183 17.30 39.11 29.14
N GLY A 1184 18.24 38.23 28.73
CA GLY A 1184 19.38 37.76 29.55
C GLY A 1184 19.21 36.50 30.40
N PRO A 1185 20.30 35.79 30.74
CA PRO A 1185 20.41 34.35 30.58
C PRO A 1185 20.46 33.56 31.89
N GLU A 1186 19.80 32.40 31.96
CA GLU A 1186 20.20 31.34 32.89
C GLU A 1186 20.12 29.97 32.21
N TYR A 1187 21.28 29.34 32.12
CA TYR A 1187 21.49 27.95 31.78
C TYR A 1187 20.90 27.05 32.87
N VAL A 1188 20.03 26.10 32.53
CA VAL A 1188 19.84 24.85 33.30
C VAL A 1188 19.58 23.71 32.32
N TYR A 1189 20.26 22.60 32.62
CA TYR A 1189 20.53 21.39 31.83
C TYR A 1189 19.31 20.60 31.32
N ASP A 1190 19.55 19.92 30.19
CA ASP A 1190 18.78 18.82 29.56
C ASP A 1190 18.21 17.78 30.55
#